data_AF-A0A422HJA0-F1
#
_entry.id   AF-A0A422HJA0-F1
#
_cell.length_a   1.000
_cell.length_b   1.000
_cell.length_c   1.000
_cell.angle_alpha   90.00
_cell.angle_beta   90.00
_cell.angle_gamma   90.00
#
_symmetry.space_group_name_H-M   'P 1'
#
loop_
_entity.id
_entity.type
_entity.pdbx_description
1 polymer ?
#
loop_
_entity_poly.entity_id
_entity_poly.type
_entity_poly.pdbx_seq_one_letter_code
_entity_poly.pdbx_strand_id
1 'polypeptide(L)'
;MLLVVLGAAKAQAADYDVDRYTDDYSTTSLRYALNDSYDEVSTINFTGYTGPIRYSIDSDNGSLRTILENHTFTAPNGQVTLGWDNATNSYLLQTADGEDGSPWLQISDDLDFDAYGLYDVTGIDGEDSLVFHGGFGSDVTVETGEDGLARGLAAEESLIIESSGIGEDSGSFTGNLDVTAKTHHATGMLARDGDIAIEDNLDGSISVEAGTRHANGLWSLGEDISIGGDVSTEMTVTAGSDFAFGLHAGEDIVIGGQGMGDLGGTFNIWAQDDRAYGLRAGEDIMIGNDVTGTFNVRAGYEDAPVNPNDSAYGFLAGEDILIGGDFTGNIDANAHNSIAVGMMAGGDYIDLEDAQGGGLIGFPGKGGGPGSGDIALRGDLDGTIDVDAGEDMAVGLFAANDISAGNDLAGDITSEAGEDGAFGIVAMDDIEIGNDLSGTIDVKAGEDMAVGLLSFDNTTVGEDLSGTITVESGRNGAVGIMAFNNIEIGNEFSGTVTATAGEDGAVGLFAGDDLEIGGNTFTGNIHATSEGDFAAGIFTFGGVYGAGESSDGPGGFGPPYDNEFLIYGDGEGNGQITASAAADESFAAGILALDGMNLRITGDALISATAGEDGQANAIASGFRDAQDQVTIEDTSTLVGNVFLGGGEDMMTVKDQAQIDQVARLNGGHDRSKGGMSERDVLTFDGWQGTVGDEVVNWEEINVLNESVVDLGSSKDGEDFLAISTAGEDLVLTVEEGSRVVSHGNSPSYQQVIGDYVNGGVLDLLDDEGNDVFEVTGDYSSDNDTGELWLDADLSTSGVDAGDYLEIGGDVDGETTVILNNTVSLVDVTEGDGIRIVRVGNESGGDGSFVLGNPDDFGPFAVEIGEGGGDDWFIQSPGYREEAAAIQAVTPFMNRLGYESVMKFHERRAYGWFRNDSGEHESWWVRATGSKYRQGMEGDAAAEFEGYTGWMQVGTDLIADGDKGGRFDLGIFAGAGYGWAEVDGLRSDKAGELSQTAYELSLNVVFQG
;
A
#
# COMPACT_ATOMS: atom_id res chain seq x y z
N MET A 1 -96.50 -14.22 -34.40
CA MET A 1 -95.95 -13.32 -35.43
C MET A 1 -96.38 -11.89 -35.10
N LEU A 2 -95.70 -11.26 -34.15
CA LEU A 2 -95.46 -9.81 -34.05
C LEU A 2 -94.36 -9.64 -32.99
N LEU A 3 -93.26 -9.01 -33.41
CA LEU A 3 -91.91 -9.13 -32.88
C LEU A 3 -91.51 -7.77 -32.26
N VAL A 4 -91.05 -7.81 -31.00
CA VAL A 4 -89.99 -7.01 -30.35
C VAL A 4 -89.73 -5.59 -30.92
N VAL A 5 -90.20 -4.54 -30.23
CA VAL A 5 -89.79 -3.13 -30.42
C VAL A 5 -89.69 -2.41 -29.05
N LEU A 6 -89.05 -3.03 -28.06
CA LEU A 6 -88.71 -2.39 -26.78
C LEU A 6 -87.35 -2.96 -26.36
N GLY A 7 -86.33 -2.11 -26.32
CA GLY A 7 -84.98 -2.48 -25.87
C GLY A 7 -83.88 -1.98 -26.81
N ALA A 8 -83.74 -0.66 -26.91
CA ALA A 8 -82.52 0.03 -27.37
C ALA A 8 -82.75 1.54 -27.20
N ALA A 9 -82.98 1.99 -25.96
CA ALA A 9 -82.56 3.35 -25.62
C ALA A 9 -81.06 3.21 -25.43
N LYS A 10 -80.28 3.64 -26.43
CA LYS A 10 -78.83 3.73 -26.32
C LYS A 10 -78.54 4.68 -25.16
N ALA A 11 -77.84 4.19 -24.14
CA ALA A 11 -77.08 5.03 -23.23
C ALA A 11 -76.25 5.99 -24.09
N GLN A 12 -76.45 7.28 -23.90
CA GLN A 12 -75.84 8.31 -24.73
C GLN A 12 -75.14 9.21 -23.74
N ALA A 13 -73.80 9.13 -23.71
CA ALA A 13 -72.93 9.90 -22.82
C ALA A 13 -73.53 11.28 -22.55
N ALA A 14 -73.83 11.53 -21.27
CA ALA A 14 -74.44 12.75 -20.81
C ALA A 14 -73.35 13.72 -20.36
N ASP A 15 -73.36 14.93 -20.94
CA ASP A 15 -72.54 16.06 -20.50
C ASP A 15 -73.35 16.86 -19.46
N TYR A 16 -72.78 17.04 -18.27
CA TYR A 16 -73.36 17.82 -17.18
C TYR A 16 -72.55 19.10 -16.96
N ASP A 17 -73.21 20.26 -17.04
CA ASP A 17 -72.59 21.56 -16.76
C ASP A 17 -72.77 21.94 -15.28
N VAL A 18 -71.67 22.19 -14.57
CA VAL A 18 -71.64 22.72 -13.20
C VAL A 18 -71.34 24.23 -13.24
N ASP A 19 -72.35 25.06 -12.95
CA ASP A 19 -72.28 26.52 -13.11
C ASP A 19 -72.50 27.34 -11.81
N ARG A 20 -72.65 26.67 -10.66
CA ARG A 20 -72.84 27.31 -9.33
C ARG A 20 -71.77 26.97 -8.31
N TYR A 21 -71.49 27.93 -7.43
CA TYR A 21 -70.47 27.86 -6.36
C TYR A 21 -70.87 27.02 -5.14
N THR A 22 -72.08 26.45 -5.11
CA THR A 22 -72.66 25.84 -3.92
C THR A 22 -73.35 24.53 -4.26
N ASP A 23 -73.12 23.54 -3.42
CA ASP A 23 -73.78 22.24 -3.44
C ASP A 23 -75.24 22.30 -2.94
N ASP A 24 -76.15 22.84 -3.75
CA ASP A 24 -77.56 23.11 -3.38
C ASP A 24 -78.59 22.12 -3.97
N TYR A 25 -78.13 20.95 -4.46
CA TYR A 25 -78.95 19.96 -5.20
C TYR A 25 -79.65 20.51 -6.47
N SER A 26 -79.32 21.71 -6.95
CA SER A 26 -79.87 22.21 -8.22
C SER A 26 -79.36 21.39 -9.41
N THR A 27 -80.06 21.46 -10.55
CA THR A 27 -79.72 20.69 -11.77
C THR A 27 -78.35 21.04 -12.37
N THR A 28 -77.66 22.04 -11.82
CA THR A 28 -76.33 22.50 -12.25
C THR A 28 -75.32 22.45 -11.09
N SER A 29 -75.62 21.71 -10.03
CA SER A 29 -74.70 21.41 -8.93
C SER A 29 -73.93 20.12 -9.19
N LEU A 30 -72.72 20.00 -8.64
CA LEU A 30 -71.88 18.80 -8.76
C LEU A 30 -72.60 17.56 -8.21
N ARG A 31 -73.26 17.68 -7.05
CA ARG A 31 -74.01 16.57 -6.44
C ARG A 31 -75.18 16.12 -7.29
N TYR A 32 -75.85 17.02 -8.02
CA TYR A 32 -76.87 16.61 -8.98
C TYR A 32 -76.24 15.85 -10.14
N ALA A 33 -75.16 16.37 -10.73
CA ALA A 33 -74.45 15.73 -11.83
C ALA A 33 -74.04 14.29 -11.47
N LEU A 34 -73.37 14.09 -10.33
CA LEU A 34 -72.96 12.78 -9.82
C LEU A 34 -74.15 11.86 -9.47
N ASN A 35 -75.32 12.40 -9.12
CA ASN A 35 -76.49 11.59 -8.80
C ASN A 35 -77.25 11.11 -10.04
N ASP A 36 -77.25 11.92 -11.11
CA ASP A 36 -78.02 11.71 -12.33
C ASP A 36 -77.21 10.99 -13.42
N SER A 37 -75.88 10.88 -13.25
CA SER A 37 -74.99 10.14 -14.12
C SER A 37 -75.16 8.63 -13.92
N TYR A 38 -76.03 8.03 -14.73
CA TYR A 38 -76.26 6.57 -14.80
C TYR A 38 -75.75 5.96 -16.12
N ASP A 39 -75.08 6.74 -16.97
CA ASP A 39 -74.50 6.27 -18.23
C ASP A 39 -73.07 5.75 -18.01
N GLU A 40 -72.66 4.76 -18.82
CA GLU A 40 -71.35 4.07 -18.75
C GLU A 40 -70.13 5.02 -18.77
N VAL A 41 -70.28 6.21 -19.35
CA VAL A 41 -69.30 7.31 -19.33
C VAL A 41 -70.04 8.64 -19.31
N SER A 42 -69.77 9.51 -18.33
CA SER A 42 -70.35 10.87 -18.25
C SER A 42 -69.27 11.94 -18.12
N THR A 43 -69.47 13.10 -18.75
CA THR A 43 -68.57 14.26 -18.64
C THR A 43 -69.17 15.29 -17.69
N ILE A 44 -68.41 15.75 -16.70
CA ILE A 44 -68.77 16.83 -15.79
C ILE A 44 -67.91 18.04 -16.11
N ASN A 45 -68.52 19.09 -16.68
CA ASN A 45 -67.84 20.29 -17.13
C ASN A 45 -68.10 21.47 -16.18
N PHE A 46 -67.03 22.05 -15.62
CA PHE A 46 -67.12 23.27 -14.81
C PHE A 46 -67.11 24.52 -15.70
N THR A 47 -68.27 24.87 -16.27
CA THR A 47 -68.39 25.89 -17.34
C THR A 47 -68.81 27.28 -16.88
N GLY A 48 -69.22 27.47 -15.62
CA GLY A 48 -69.84 28.72 -15.13
C GLY A 48 -68.92 29.95 -14.99
N TYR A 49 -67.67 29.88 -15.42
CA TYR A 49 -66.59 30.59 -14.73
C TYR A 49 -65.50 31.18 -15.63
N THR A 50 -64.74 32.16 -15.12
CA THR A 50 -63.53 32.69 -15.75
C THR A 50 -62.51 33.02 -14.64
N GLY A 51 -61.46 32.20 -14.48
CA GLY A 51 -60.42 32.35 -13.46
C GLY A 51 -60.55 31.36 -12.29
N PRO A 52 -59.60 31.38 -11.32
CA PRO A 52 -59.53 30.42 -10.20
C PRO A 52 -60.74 30.51 -9.26
N ILE A 53 -61.35 29.37 -8.93
CA ILE A 53 -62.56 29.31 -8.09
C ILE A 53 -62.54 28.12 -7.14
N ARG A 54 -62.95 28.33 -5.88
CA ARG A 54 -63.25 27.25 -4.94
C ARG A 54 -64.75 26.91 -4.94
N TYR A 55 -65.10 25.70 -5.34
CA TYR A 55 -66.44 25.12 -5.18
C TYR A 55 -66.54 24.51 -3.78
N SER A 56 -67.35 25.07 -2.91
CA SER A 56 -67.49 24.59 -1.52
C SER A 56 -68.59 23.53 -1.42
N ILE A 57 -68.22 22.33 -0.98
CA ILE A 57 -69.14 21.27 -0.60
C ILE A 57 -69.71 21.63 0.78
N ASP A 58 -71.04 21.73 0.85
CA ASP A 58 -71.74 22.10 2.07
C ASP A 58 -71.68 20.96 3.09
N SER A 59 -71.05 21.23 4.23
CA SER A 59 -70.90 20.26 5.33
C SER A 59 -72.24 19.74 5.86
N ASP A 60 -73.33 20.49 5.70
CA ASP A 60 -74.67 20.07 6.16
C ASP A 60 -75.28 18.96 5.26
N ASN A 61 -74.75 18.78 4.05
CA ASN A 61 -75.31 17.85 3.05
C ASN A 61 -74.59 16.48 3.00
N GLY A 62 -73.59 16.26 3.86
CA GLY A 62 -72.81 15.01 3.92
C GLY A 62 -71.87 14.83 2.73
N SER A 63 -71.21 13.67 2.64
CA SER A 63 -70.29 13.34 1.54
C SER A 63 -70.95 13.40 0.18
N LEU A 64 -70.16 13.64 -0.87
CA LEU A 64 -70.60 13.38 -2.23
C LEU A 64 -70.93 11.89 -2.37
N ARG A 65 -71.85 11.57 -3.28
CA ARG A 65 -72.23 10.18 -3.52
C ARG A 65 -71.06 9.45 -4.19
N THR A 66 -70.84 8.21 -3.80
CA THR A 66 -69.91 7.28 -4.45
C THR A 66 -70.19 7.18 -5.95
N ILE A 67 -69.15 7.34 -6.74
CA ILE A 67 -69.14 7.24 -8.20
C ILE A 67 -69.27 5.78 -8.58
N LEU A 68 -70.30 5.44 -9.34
CA LEU A 68 -70.62 4.06 -9.74
C LEU A 68 -70.23 3.74 -11.18
N GLU A 69 -69.89 4.76 -11.97
CA GLU A 69 -69.68 4.68 -13.41
C GLU A 69 -68.51 5.59 -13.79
N ASN A 70 -67.97 5.44 -14.99
CA ASN A 70 -66.79 6.19 -15.40
C ASN A 70 -67.10 7.68 -15.61
N HIS A 71 -66.20 8.56 -15.17
CA HIS A 71 -66.39 10.00 -15.24
C HIS A 71 -65.17 10.75 -15.78
N THR A 72 -65.43 11.73 -16.65
CA THR A 72 -64.44 12.73 -17.06
C THR A 72 -64.81 14.08 -16.44
N PHE A 73 -63.93 14.65 -15.65
CA PHE A 73 -64.07 15.99 -15.08
C PHE A 73 -63.22 16.99 -15.87
N THR A 74 -63.81 18.09 -16.31
CA THR A 74 -63.08 19.14 -17.03
C THR A 74 -63.37 20.53 -16.46
N ALA A 75 -62.33 21.36 -16.37
CA ALA A 75 -62.43 22.77 -15.98
C ALA A 75 -61.99 23.70 -17.13
N PRO A 76 -62.74 23.75 -18.25
CA PRO A 76 -62.29 24.37 -19.50
C PRO A 76 -62.09 25.90 -19.46
N ASN A 77 -62.48 26.56 -18.36
CA ASN A 77 -62.36 28.00 -18.20
C ASN A 77 -61.35 28.43 -17.10
N GLY A 78 -60.48 27.50 -16.68
CA GLY A 78 -59.41 27.69 -15.71
C GLY A 78 -59.63 26.94 -14.40
N GLN A 79 -58.63 27.01 -13.53
CA GLN A 79 -58.51 26.31 -12.25
C GLN A 79 -59.79 26.33 -11.37
N VAL A 80 -60.22 25.16 -10.93
CA VAL A 80 -61.34 24.95 -10.02
C VAL A 80 -60.84 24.11 -8.85
N THR A 81 -61.10 24.53 -7.62
CA THR A 81 -60.77 23.76 -6.42
C THR A 81 -62.05 23.24 -5.78
N LEU A 82 -62.19 21.93 -5.62
CA LEU A 82 -63.27 21.32 -4.86
C LEU A 82 -62.90 21.32 -3.38
N GLY A 83 -63.55 22.17 -2.58
CA GLY A 83 -63.22 22.35 -1.17
C GLY A 83 -64.28 21.80 -0.21
N TRP A 84 -63.86 21.07 0.83
CA TRP A 84 -64.74 20.62 1.92
C TRP A 84 -64.13 20.87 3.31
N ASP A 85 -64.64 21.90 3.99
CA ASP A 85 -64.08 22.38 5.28
C ASP A 85 -64.53 21.59 6.53
N ASN A 86 -65.11 20.38 6.37
CA ASN A 86 -65.49 19.50 7.49
C ASN A 86 -65.68 18.04 7.06
N ALA A 87 -64.73 17.49 6.30
CA ALA A 87 -64.71 16.12 5.77
C ALA A 87 -64.44 15.03 6.83
N THR A 88 -64.88 15.24 8.08
CA THR A 88 -64.59 14.38 9.23
C THR A 88 -65.13 12.95 9.06
N ASN A 89 -64.26 11.94 9.14
CA ASN A 89 -64.52 10.52 8.83
C ASN A 89 -65.11 10.34 7.42
N SER A 90 -64.53 11.02 6.44
CA SER A 90 -65.09 11.08 5.10
C SER A 90 -64.03 11.31 4.01
N TYR A 91 -64.51 11.29 2.77
CA TYR A 91 -63.73 11.43 1.55
C TYR A 91 -64.32 12.56 0.69
N LEU A 92 -63.49 13.34 -0.01
CA LEU A 92 -63.99 14.37 -0.92
C LEU A 92 -64.72 13.74 -2.12
N LEU A 93 -64.10 12.71 -2.71
CA LEU A 93 -64.65 11.89 -3.77
C LEU A 93 -64.40 10.41 -3.47
N GLN A 94 -65.32 9.54 -3.87
CA GLN A 94 -65.14 8.10 -3.74
C GLN A 94 -65.64 7.35 -4.98
N THR A 95 -64.92 6.33 -5.43
CA THR A 95 -65.34 5.33 -6.43
C THR A 95 -65.83 4.06 -5.76
N ALA A 96 -66.85 3.41 -6.32
CA ALA A 96 -67.43 2.19 -5.76
C ALA A 96 -66.68 0.94 -6.19
N ASP A 97 -66.83 -0.10 -5.37
CA ASP A 97 -66.59 -1.49 -5.77
C ASP A 97 -67.60 -1.89 -6.87
N GLY A 98 -67.08 -2.11 -8.08
CA GLY A 98 -67.88 -2.47 -9.25
C GLY A 98 -67.84 -3.98 -9.52
N GLU A 99 -69.02 -4.62 -9.65
CA GLU A 99 -69.11 -6.05 -10.04
C GLU A 99 -68.41 -6.35 -11.39
N ASP A 100 -68.25 -5.35 -12.25
CA ASP A 100 -67.61 -5.42 -13.57
C ASP A 100 -66.23 -4.70 -13.62
N GLY A 101 -65.67 -4.35 -12.46
CA GLY A 101 -64.43 -3.57 -12.28
C GLY A 101 -64.68 -2.18 -11.70
N SER A 102 -63.67 -1.64 -11.02
CA SER A 102 -63.71 -0.29 -10.44
C SER A 102 -63.87 0.80 -11.53
N PRO A 103 -64.70 1.84 -11.31
CA PRO A 103 -64.90 2.89 -12.29
C PRO A 103 -63.65 3.77 -12.39
N TRP A 104 -63.28 4.14 -13.63
CA TRP A 104 -62.16 5.03 -13.86
C TRP A 104 -62.57 6.50 -13.85
N LEU A 105 -61.64 7.36 -13.47
CA LEU A 105 -61.77 8.82 -13.46
C LEU A 105 -60.77 9.44 -14.44
N GLN A 106 -61.21 10.40 -15.24
CA GLN A 106 -60.32 11.28 -16.00
C GLN A 106 -60.49 12.69 -15.47
N ILE A 107 -59.45 13.28 -14.89
CA ILE A 107 -59.53 14.60 -14.25
C ILE A 107 -58.58 15.54 -14.96
N SER A 108 -59.06 16.73 -15.36
CA SER A 108 -58.19 17.77 -15.93
C SER A 108 -57.29 18.40 -14.86
N ASP A 109 -56.05 18.72 -15.21
CA ASP A 109 -55.07 19.42 -14.35
C ASP A 109 -55.58 20.75 -13.76
N ASP A 110 -56.59 21.37 -14.38
CA ASP A 110 -57.26 22.57 -13.87
C ASP A 110 -58.28 22.27 -12.73
N LEU A 111 -58.30 21.07 -12.14
CA LEU A 111 -59.24 20.69 -11.07
C LEU A 111 -58.52 20.21 -9.80
N ASP A 112 -58.46 21.05 -8.77
CA ASP A 112 -57.81 20.74 -7.49
C ASP A 112 -58.80 20.28 -6.42
N PHE A 113 -58.29 19.74 -5.33
CA PHE A 113 -59.05 19.12 -4.25
C PHE A 113 -58.54 19.57 -2.87
N ASP A 114 -59.38 20.25 -2.09
CA ASP A 114 -59.08 20.67 -0.71
C ASP A 114 -60.02 19.96 0.27
N ALA A 115 -59.50 19.09 1.13
CA ALA A 115 -60.29 18.44 2.17
C ALA A 115 -59.74 18.73 3.58
N TYR A 116 -60.58 19.28 4.45
CA TYR A 116 -60.25 19.55 5.85
C TYR A 116 -61.28 18.91 6.79
N GLY A 117 -60.83 18.23 7.84
CA GLY A 117 -61.71 17.57 8.81
C GLY A 117 -61.09 17.45 10.19
N LEU A 118 -61.86 17.05 11.21
CA LEU A 118 -61.33 16.86 12.57
C LEU A 118 -60.68 15.48 12.77
N TYR A 119 -61.26 14.44 12.18
CA TYR A 119 -60.80 13.05 12.27
C TYR A 119 -60.38 12.57 10.87
N ASP A 120 -60.52 11.29 10.56
CA ASP A 120 -60.05 10.70 9.29
C ASP A 120 -60.57 11.48 8.07
N VAL A 121 -59.68 11.90 7.19
CA VAL A 121 -60.00 12.61 5.94
C VAL A 121 -59.24 11.94 4.80
N THR A 122 -59.96 11.61 3.74
CA THR A 122 -59.38 11.22 2.45
C THR A 122 -59.70 12.27 1.39
N GLY A 123 -58.76 12.58 0.50
CA GLY A 123 -59.04 13.35 -0.71
C GLY A 123 -59.91 12.54 -1.66
N ILE A 124 -59.30 11.59 -2.37
CA ILE A 124 -59.99 10.69 -3.30
C ILE A 124 -59.81 9.24 -2.84
N ASP A 125 -60.92 8.50 -2.75
CA ASP A 125 -60.97 7.16 -2.17
C ASP A 125 -61.55 6.15 -3.18
N GLY A 126 -60.97 4.96 -3.31
CA GLY A 126 -61.58 3.83 -3.99
C GLY A 126 -62.02 2.76 -3.00
N GLU A 127 -63.30 2.38 -3.00
CA GLU A 127 -63.80 1.28 -2.16
C GLU A 127 -63.16 -0.07 -2.51
N ASP A 128 -62.68 -0.19 -3.75
CA ASP A 128 -61.93 -1.32 -4.28
C ASP A 128 -60.65 -0.75 -4.90
N SER A 129 -60.63 -0.45 -6.19
CA SER A 129 -59.52 0.22 -6.85
C SER A 129 -59.83 1.69 -7.18
N LEU A 130 -58.79 2.52 -7.18
CA LEU A 130 -58.85 3.91 -7.65
C LEU A 130 -58.07 4.01 -8.97
N VAL A 131 -58.81 4.13 -10.08
CA VAL A 131 -58.21 4.15 -11.43
C VAL A 131 -58.36 5.52 -12.05
N PHE A 132 -57.25 6.13 -12.45
CA PHE A 132 -57.20 7.35 -13.25
C PHE A 132 -56.83 7.01 -14.70
N HIS A 133 -57.67 7.44 -15.64
CA HIS A 133 -57.39 7.36 -17.08
C HIS A 133 -56.87 8.71 -17.60
N GLY A 134 -55.71 8.68 -18.23
CA GLY A 134 -54.89 9.85 -18.48
C GLY A 134 -54.07 10.24 -17.25
N GLY A 135 -53.19 11.22 -17.43
CA GLY A 135 -52.36 11.72 -16.34
C GLY A 135 -53.19 12.40 -15.25
N PHE A 136 -52.60 12.49 -14.05
CA PHE A 136 -53.17 13.20 -12.90
C PHE A 136 -52.27 14.40 -12.55
N GLY A 137 -52.61 15.58 -13.06
CA GLY A 137 -51.89 16.84 -12.80
C GLY A 137 -52.54 17.75 -11.75
N SER A 138 -53.58 17.29 -11.08
CA SER A 138 -54.36 18.06 -10.10
C SER A 138 -53.67 18.18 -8.74
N ASP A 139 -53.85 19.32 -8.07
CA ASP A 139 -53.40 19.48 -6.69
C ASP A 139 -54.40 18.87 -5.70
N VAL A 140 -53.90 18.18 -4.68
CA VAL A 140 -54.70 17.57 -3.61
C VAL A 140 -54.12 17.97 -2.26
N THR A 141 -54.88 18.75 -1.49
CA THR A 141 -54.54 19.14 -0.11
C THR A 141 -55.50 18.48 0.88
N VAL A 142 -54.96 17.74 1.85
CA VAL A 142 -55.72 17.05 2.90
C VAL A 142 -55.16 17.37 4.28
N GLU A 143 -56.00 17.92 5.17
CA GLU A 143 -55.58 18.27 6.53
C GLU A 143 -56.56 17.74 7.59
N THR A 144 -56.02 17.14 8.67
CA THR A 144 -56.79 16.78 9.87
C THR A 144 -56.56 17.75 11.05
N GLY A 145 -57.62 17.94 11.84
CA GLY A 145 -57.66 18.85 13.00
C GLY A 145 -57.26 18.22 14.34
N GLU A 146 -57.48 16.91 14.51
CA GLU A 146 -57.28 16.15 15.75
C GLU A 146 -56.70 14.74 15.46
N ASP A 147 -57.05 13.76 16.30
CA ASP A 147 -56.72 12.32 16.19
C ASP A 147 -57.36 11.67 14.97
N GLY A 148 -56.69 11.74 13.81
CA GLY A 148 -57.21 11.14 12.58
C GLY A 148 -56.15 10.86 11.52
N LEU A 149 -56.53 10.02 10.56
CA LEU A 149 -55.74 9.64 9.39
C LEU A 149 -55.96 10.68 8.28
N ALA A 150 -54.88 11.20 7.68
CA ALA A 150 -54.95 12.04 6.49
C ALA A 150 -54.47 11.22 5.29
N ARG A 151 -55.27 11.14 4.22
CA ARG A 151 -54.92 10.41 3.00
C ARG A 151 -55.18 11.26 1.78
N GLY A 152 -54.19 11.42 0.91
CA GLY A 152 -54.35 12.15 -0.33
C GLY A 152 -55.21 11.36 -1.33
N LEU A 153 -54.61 10.31 -1.89
CA LEU A 153 -55.24 9.34 -2.76
C LEU A 153 -55.21 7.97 -2.07
N ALA A 154 -56.33 7.25 -2.03
CA ALA A 154 -56.39 5.96 -1.36
C ALA A 154 -57.28 4.96 -2.11
N ALA A 155 -56.90 3.68 -2.04
CA ALA A 155 -57.68 2.54 -2.50
C ALA A 155 -57.60 1.39 -1.48
N GLU A 156 -58.61 0.51 -1.47
CA GLU A 156 -58.57 -0.71 -0.67
C GLU A 156 -57.77 -1.82 -1.37
N GLU A 157 -57.95 -2.01 -2.68
CA GLU A 157 -57.10 -2.86 -3.53
C GLU A 157 -56.01 -2.00 -4.19
N SER A 158 -56.16 -1.58 -5.45
CA SER A 158 -55.09 -0.94 -6.23
C SER A 158 -55.33 0.54 -6.51
N LEU A 159 -54.26 1.34 -6.59
CA LEU A 159 -54.26 2.70 -7.10
C LEU A 159 -53.52 2.72 -8.44
N ILE A 160 -54.22 3.05 -9.53
CA ILE A 160 -53.69 2.96 -10.89
C ILE A 160 -53.81 4.32 -11.58
N ILE A 161 -52.72 4.83 -12.13
CA ILE A 161 -52.69 5.98 -13.06
C ILE A 161 -52.20 5.45 -14.41
N GLU A 162 -53.11 5.34 -15.37
CA GLU A 162 -52.81 4.77 -16.69
C GLU A 162 -53.16 5.73 -17.82
N SER A 163 -52.52 5.57 -18.96
CA SER A 163 -52.83 6.30 -20.18
C SER A 163 -54.24 5.97 -20.65
N SER A 164 -54.93 6.97 -21.20
CA SER A 164 -56.30 6.78 -21.69
C SER A 164 -56.37 5.89 -22.97
N GLY A 165 -55.22 5.50 -23.52
CA GLY A 165 -55.10 4.85 -24.83
C GLY A 165 -55.56 5.69 -26.03
N ILE A 166 -56.00 6.94 -25.79
CA ILE A 166 -56.59 7.85 -26.79
C ILE A 166 -55.97 9.24 -26.64
N GLY A 167 -54.84 9.49 -27.29
CA GLY A 167 -54.23 10.83 -27.33
C GLY A 167 -52.74 10.81 -27.07
N GLU A 168 -52.22 11.98 -26.66
CA GLU A 168 -50.85 12.16 -26.16
C GLU A 168 -50.84 12.23 -24.60
N ASP A 169 -51.95 11.86 -23.95
CA ASP A 169 -52.04 11.85 -22.49
C ASP A 169 -51.18 10.71 -21.94
N SER A 170 -50.09 11.06 -21.26
CA SER A 170 -49.27 10.13 -20.51
C SER A 170 -50.01 9.65 -19.27
N GLY A 171 -49.79 8.41 -18.82
CA GLY A 171 -50.28 7.91 -17.53
C GLY A 171 -49.44 8.44 -16.35
N SER A 172 -49.06 9.73 -16.39
CA SER A 172 -48.14 10.35 -15.43
C SER A 172 -48.86 10.99 -14.25
N PHE A 173 -48.21 11.06 -13.10
CA PHE A 173 -48.57 11.97 -12.01
C PHE A 173 -47.71 13.24 -12.07
N THR A 174 -48.33 14.41 -12.13
CA THR A 174 -47.63 15.72 -12.21
C THR A 174 -48.15 16.78 -11.23
N GLY A 175 -49.18 16.44 -10.43
CA GLY A 175 -49.79 17.36 -9.46
C GLY A 175 -49.02 17.48 -8.14
N ASN A 176 -49.56 18.26 -7.21
CA ASN A 176 -49.01 18.37 -5.85
C ASN A 176 -49.91 17.67 -4.82
N LEU A 177 -49.31 16.94 -3.90
CA LEU A 177 -50.00 16.18 -2.86
C LEU A 177 -49.55 16.66 -1.48
N ASP A 178 -50.35 17.51 -0.85
CA ASP A 178 -50.09 18.07 0.47
C ASP A 178 -50.97 17.40 1.53
N VAL A 179 -50.43 16.48 2.31
CA VAL A 179 -51.18 15.69 3.29
C VAL A 179 -50.65 15.91 4.70
N THR A 180 -51.46 16.52 5.57
CA THR A 180 -51.08 16.81 6.96
C THR A 180 -52.03 16.15 7.95
N ALA A 181 -51.52 15.20 8.73
CA ALA A 181 -52.20 14.66 9.90
C ALA A 181 -51.60 15.24 11.17
N LYS A 182 -52.40 15.94 12.00
CA LYS A 182 -51.88 16.56 13.22
C LYS A 182 -51.35 15.61 14.29
N THR A 183 -51.70 14.33 14.20
CA THR A 183 -51.48 13.38 15.28
C THR A 183 -51.07 12.01 14.78
N HIS A 184 -51.82 11.32 13.92
CA HIS A 184 -51.58 9.89 13.69
C HIS A 184 -50.82 9.62 12.40
N HIS A 185 -51.52 9.28 11.33
CA HIS A 185 -50.90 8.83 10.09
C HIS A 185 -51.26 9.78 8.97
N ALA A 186 -50.26 10.14 8.18
CA ALA A 186 -50.43 10.84 6.93
C ALA A 186 -49.89 9.95 5.81
N THR A 187 -50.67 9.81 4.75
CA THR A 187 -50.26 9.05 3.56
C THR A 187 -50.59 9.84 2.31
N GLY A 188 -49.60 10.05 1.44
CA GLY A 188 -49.84 10.64 0.13
C GLY A 188 -50.73 9.72 -0.71
N MET A 189 -50.16 8.61 -1.16
CA MET A 189 -50.85 7.58 -1.95
C MET A 189 -50.88 6.26 -1.18
N LEU A 190 -52.06 5.63 -1.09
CA LEU A 190 -52.27 4.39 -0.34
C LEU A 190 -52.97 3.33 -1.19
N ALA A 191 -52.40 2.14 -1.25
CA ALA A 191 -53.06 0.90 -1.66
C ALA A 191 -52.92 -0.12 -0.52
N ARG A 192 -54.04 -0.69 -0.03
CA ARG A 192 -53.98 -1.55 1.17
C ARG A 192 -53.70 -3.01 0.85
N ASP A 193 -54.35 -3.54 -0.19
CA ASP A 193 -54.28 -4.95 -0.55
C ASP A 193 -53.83 -5.14 -2.01
N GLY A 194 -53.42 -4.07 -2.71
CA GLY A 194 -53.10 -4.06 -4.14
C GLY A 194 -51.95 -3.12 -4.49
N ASP A 195 -51.68 -2.97 -5.78
CA ASP A 195 -50.54 -2.21 -6.30
C ASP A 195 -50.77 -0.70 -6.26
N ILE A 196 -49.69 0.06 -6.16
CA ILE A 196 -49.63 1.43 -6.69
C ILE A 196 -48.95 1.36 -8.06
N ALA A 197 -49.70 1.60 -9.13
CA ALA A 197 -49.19 1.56 -10.50
C ALA A 197 -49.33 2.91 -11.20
N ILE A 198 -48.23 3.48 -11.67
CA ILE A 198 -48.17 4.69 -12.50
C ILE A 198 -47.56 4.26 -13.85
N GLU A 199 -48.31 4.31 -14.95
CA GLU A 199 -47.86 3.77 -16.24
C GLU A 199 -46.67 4.56 -16.83
N ASP A 200 -46.56 5.85 -16.50
CA ASP A 200 -45.54 6.76 -17.03
C ASP A 200 -44.80 7.46 -15.88
N ASN A 201 -44.42 8.73 -16.01
CA ASN A 201 -43.64 9.44 -15.00
C ASN A 201 -44.35 9.80 -13.67
N LEU A 202 -43.54 9.95 -12.62
CA LEU A 202 -43.89 10.57 -11.32
C LEU A 202 -43.07 11.88 -11.15
N ASP A 203 -43.63 13.02 -11.59
CA ASP A 203 -42.91 14.32 -11.75
C ASP A 203 -43.44 15.46 -10.85
N GLY A 204 -44.40 15.18 -9.96
CA GLY A 204 -45.07 16.16 -9.10
C GLY A 204 -44.31 16.53 -7.82
N SER A 205 -45.05 16.98 -6.80
CA SER A 205 -44.52 17.06 -5.43
C SER A 205 -45.43 16.33 -4.45
N ILE A 206 -44.82 15.71 -3.44
CA ILE A 206 -45.53 14.97 -2.40
C ILE A 206 -45.00 15.41 -1.04
N SER A 207 -45.81 16.14 -0.28
CA SER A 207 -45.49 16.63 1.05
C SER A 207 -46.43 15.99 2.07
N VAL A 208 -45.88 15.13 2.92
CA VAL A 208 -46.63 14.35 3.92
C VAL A 208 -46.11 14.65 5.31
N GLU A 209 -46.96 15.18 6.19
CA GLU A 209 -46.61 15.51 7.57
C GLU A 209 -47.55 14.77 8.54
N ALA A 210 -46.99 13.90 9.39
CA ALA A 210 -47.71 13.23 10.46
C ALA A 210 -47.20 13.71 11.83
N GLY A 211 -48.08 14.16 12.71
CA GLY A 211 -47.68 14.72 14.01
C GLY A 211 -47.15 13.71 15.04
N THR A 212 -47.34 12.40 14.81
CA THR A 212 -46.67 11.35 15.59
C THR A 212 -46.11 10.27 14.67
N ARG A 213 -46.90 9.34 14.15
CA ARG A 213 -46.39 7.96 14.11
C ARG A 213 -46.09 7.33 12.76
N HIS A 214 -46.74 7.77 11.68
CA HIS A 214 -46.51 7.19 10.36
C HIS A 214 -46.72 8.26 9.29
N ALA A 215 -45.66 8.66 8.62
CA ALA A 215 -45.74 9.48 7.42
C ALA A 215 -45.28 8.62 6.24
N ASN A 216 -46.10 8.52 5.19
CA ASN A 216 -45.77 7.73 4.01
C ASN A 216 -46.02 8.56 2.75
N GLY A 217 -45.03 8.69 1.87
CA GLY A 217 -45.23 9.27 0.54
C GLY A 217 -46.17 8.38 -0.29
N LEU A 218 -45.64 7.23 -0.72
CA LEU A 218 -46.39 6.14 -1.37
C LEU A 218 -46.32 4.89 -0.50
N TRP A 219 -47.46 4.23 -0.28
CA TRP A 219 -47.54 3.03 0.53
C TRP A 219 -48.45 1.96 -0.08
N SER A 220 -47.86 0.85 -0.51
CA SER A 220 -48.53 -0.42 -0.79
C SER A 220 -48.26 -1.37 0.39
N LEU A 221 -49.30 -1.89 1.04
CA LEU A 221 -49.15 -2.66 2.28
C LEU A 221 -48.79 -4.14 2.06
N GLY A 222 -48.96 -4.67 0.85
CA GLY A 222 -48.79 -6.11 0.62
C GLY A 222 -48.46 -6.50 -0.81
N GLU A 223 -48.26 -5.54 -1.71
CA GLU A 223 -47.98 -5.79 -3.12
C GLU A 223 -47.00 -4.70 -3.62
N ASP A 224 -47.00 -4.41 -4.92
CA ASP A 224 -45.96 -3.63 -5.58
C ASP A 224 -46.20 -2.12 -5.58
N ILE A 225 -45.11 -1.37 -5.75
CA ILE A 225 -45.13 -0.02 -6.31
C ILE A 225 -44.43 -0.08 -7.68
N SER A 226 -45.18 0.15 -8.76
CA SER A 226 -44.68 0.16 -10.13
C SER A 226 -44.81 1.53 -10.78
N ILE A 227 -43.71 2.11 -11.23
CA ILE A 227 -43.67 3.37 -11.99
C ILE A 227 -43.02 3.07 -13.34
N GLY A 228 -43.76 3.23 -14.44
CA GLY A 228 -43.31 2.83 -15.77
C GLY A 228 -42.31 3.80 -16.41
N GLY A 229 -42.35 5.08 -16.04
CA GLY A 229 -41.46 6.13 -16.52
C GLY A 229 -40.43 6.58 -15.48
N ASP A 230 -40.02 7.85 -15.60
CA ASP A 230 -39.05 8.48 -14.70
C ASP A 230 -39.71 8.93 -13.40
N VAL A 231 -38.93 8.94 -12.31
CA VAL A 231 -39.31 9.60 -11.05
C VAL A 231 -38.47 10.88 -10.93
N SER A 232 -39.10 12.05 -10.98
CA SER A 232 -38.41 13.34 -10.77
C SER A 232 -39.03 14.18 -9.64
N THR A 233 -39.87 13.54 -8.83
CA THR A 233 -40.67 14.18 -7.77
C THR A 233 -39.84 14.81 -6.65
N GLU A 234 -40.33 15.94 -6.13
CA GLU A 234 -39.91 16.48 -4.83
C GLU A 234 -40.78 15.86 -3.74
N MET A 235 -40.20 14.97 -2.94
CA MET A 235 -40.89 14.26 -1.88
C MET A 235 -40.38 14.72 -0.51
N THR A 236 -41.27 15.19 0.35
CA THR A 236 -40.95 15.52 1.74
C THR A 236 -41.90 14.75 2.66
N VAL A 237 -41.36 13.88 3.50
CA VAL A 237 -42.13 13.04 4.42
C VAL A 237 -41.60 13.28 5.82
N THR A 238 -42.44 13.76 6.73
CA THR A 238 -42.06 14.06 8.11
C THR A 238 -43.00 13.38 9.09
N ALA A 239 -42.46 12.51 9.94
CA ALA A 239 -43.15 11.92 11.08
C ALA A 239 -42.66 12.54 12.39
N GLY A 240 -43.59 12.96 13.25
CA GLY A 240 -43.33 13.60 14.55
C GLY A 240 -42.86 12.65 15.66
N SER A 241 -42.66 11.38 15.34
CA SER A 241 -42.24 10.25 16.20
C SER A 241 -41.67 9.21 15.23
N ASP A 242 -42.30 8.05 15.15
CA ASP A 242 -41.80 6.87 14.45
C ASP A 242 -42.13 6.89 12.95
N PHE A 243 -41.40 6.12 12.15
CA PHE A 243 -41.73 5.70 10.78
C PHE A 243 -42.04 6.82 9.77
N ALA A 244 -41.00 7.26 9.06
CA ALA A 244 -41.14 8.04 7.85
C ALA A 244 -40.71 7.20 6.63
N PHE A 245 -41.58 7.02 5.65
CA PHE A 245 -41.30 6.28 4.42
C PHE A 245 -41.49 7.17 3.20
N GLY A 246 -40.49 7.24 2.32
CA GLY A 246 -40.68 7.82 0.98
C GLY A 246 -41.59 6.93 0.15
N LEU A 247 -41.05 5.81 -0.32
CA LEU A 247 -41.78 4.75 -1.01
C LEU A 247 -41.70 3.47 -0.18
N HIS A 248 -42.85 2.82 0.06
CA HIS A 248 -42.93 1.59 0.83
C HIS A 248 -43.85 0.59 0.14
N ALA A 249 -43.28 -0.50 -0.37
CA ALA A 249 -44.00 -1.63 -0.95
C ALA A 249 -43.96 -2.84 -0.01
N GLY A 250 -44.99 -3.69 -0.09
CA GLY A 250 -45.03 -4.96 0.62
C GLY A 250 -44.24 -6.06 -0.09
N GLU A 251 -44.19 -5.98 -1.42
CA GLU A 251 -43.37 -6.83 -2.30
C GLU A 251 -42.33 -5.92 -2.99
N ASP A 252 -42.48 -5.61 -4.29
CA ASP A 252 -41.44 -4.92 -5.07
C ASP A 252 -41.63 -3.39 -5.20
N ILE A 253 -40.53 -2.69 -5.38
CA ILE A 253 -40.51 -1.34 -5.98
C ILE A 253 -39.87 -1.45 -7.37
N VAL A 254 -40.64 -1.17 -8.42
CA VAL A 254 -40.17 -1.19 -9.82
C VAL A 254 -40.28 0.19 -10.46
N ILE A 255 -39.15 0.75 -10.90
CA ILE A 255 -39.07 2.03 -11.60
C ILE A 255 -38.54 1.81 -13.02
N GLY A 256 -39.23 2.34 -14.02
CA GLY A 256 -38.83 2.25 -15.43
C GLY A 256 -39.27 0.99 -16.18
N GLY A 257 -40.06 0.11 -15.55
CA GLY A 257 -40.68 -1.07 -16.16
C GLY A 257 -39.77 -1.85 -17.12
N GLN A 258 -39.96 -1.71 -18.43
CA GLN A 258 -39.17 -2.37 -19.48
C GLN A 258 -37.72 -1.84 -19.62
N GLY A 259 -37.14 -1.27 -18.56
CA GLY A 259 -35.73 -0.89 -18.44
C GLY A 259 -35.39 0.50 -18.99
N MET A 260 -36.23 1.53 -18.77
CA MET A 260 -35.96 2.88 -19.28
C MET A 260 -36.25 4.05 -18.32
N GLY A 261 -36.61 3.81 -17.07
CA GLY A 261 -36.94 4.90 -16.13
C GLY A 261 -35.81 5.22 -15.18
N ASP A 262 -35.54 6.50 -15.02
CA ASP A 262 -34.58 7.04 -14.06
C ASP A 262 -35.23 7.29 -12.70
N LEU A 263 -34.50 7.02 -11.62
CA LEU A 263 -34.84 7.48 -10.27
C LEU A 263 -34.09 8.78 -9.97
N GLY A 264 -34.74 9.90 -10.22
CA GLY A 264 -34.28 11.27 -9.93
C GLY A 264 -35.04 11.92 -8.78
N GLY A 265 -35.03 13.25 -8.74
CA GLY A 265 -35.79 14.05 -7.76
C GLY A 265 -35.07 14.28 -6.43
N THR A 266 -35.83 14.69 -5.41
CA THR A 266 -35.30 14.92 -4.05
C THR A 266 -36.26 14.37 -3.02
N PHE A 267 -35.76 13.49 -2.15
CA PHE A 267 -36.49 12.82 -1.09
C PHE A 267 -35.97 13.31 0.26
N ASN A 268 -36.78 14.05 1.01
CA ASN A 268 -36.47 14.50 2.36
C ASN A 268 -37.34 13.72 3.34
N ILE A 269 -36.79 12.68 3.96
CA ILE A 269 -37.54 11.75 4.81
C ILE A 269 -37.05 11.87 6.24
N TRP A 270 -37.91 12.34 7.14
CA TRP A 270 -37.54 12.65 8.52
C TRP A 270 -38.49 11.96 9.51
N ALA A 271 -37.94 11.09 10.35
CA ALA A 271 -38.60 10.58 11.55
C ALA A 271 -37.96 11.24 12.78
N GLN A 272 -38.77 11.85 13.66
CA GLN A 272 -38.25 12.55 14.84
C GLN A 272 -37.80 11.62 15.97
N ASP A 273 -38.28 10.38 15.96
CA ASP A 273 -37.92 9.31 16.89
C ASP A 273 -37.35 8.16 16.04
N ASP A 274 -38.08 7.06 15.88
CA ASP A 274 -37.56 5.85 15.22
C ASP A 274 -37.77 5.83 13.70
N ARG A 275 -36.81 5.22 12.97
CA ARG A 275 -36.95 4.62 11.63
C ARG A 275 -37.40 5.55 10.50
N ALA A 276 -36.45 5.95 9.66
CA ALA A 276 -36.69 6.61 8.39
C ALA A 276 -36.18 5.77 7.22
N TYR A 277 -36.96 5.70 6.13
CA TYR A 277 -36.65 4.93 4.94
C TYR A 277 -36.87 5.78 3.68
N GLY A 278 -35.85 5.91 2.84
CA GLY A 278 -36.01 6.48 1.51
C GLY A 278 -36.90 5.60 0.64
N LEU A 279 -36.40 4.40 0.33
CA LEU A 279 -37.13 3.33 -0.34
C LEU A 279 -37.15 2.07 0.53
N ARG A 280 -38.30 1.42 0.65
CA ARG A 280 -38.46 0.15 1.34
C ARG A 280 -39.32 -0.83 0.54
N ALA A 281 -38.75 -1.96 0.15
CA ALA A 281 -39.44 -3.08 -0.46
C ALA A 281 -39.39 -4.30 0.47
N GLY A 282 -40.42 -5.14 0.44
CA GLY A 282 -40.41 -6.44 1.14
C GLY A 282 -39.68 -7.51 0.34
N GLU A 283 -39.64 -7.39 -0.98
CA GLU A 283 -38.84 -8.22 -1.89
C GLU A 283 -37.79 -7.31 -2.55
N ASP A 284 -37.94 -6.93 -3.81
CA ASP A 284 -36.90 -6.26 -4.60
C ASP A 284 -37.06 -4.74 -4.75
N ILE A 285 -35.95 -4.03 -4.92
CA ILE A 285 -35.91 -2.68 -5.50
C ILE A 285 -35.26 -2.76 -6.88
N MET A 286 -36.04 -2.54 -7.93
CA MET A 286 -35.59 -2.58 -9.33
C MET A 286 -35.71 -1.20 -9.98
N ILE A 287 -34.59 -0.62 -10.40
CA ILE A 287 -34.53 0.65 -11.12
C ILE A 287 -33.97 0.37 -12.52
N GLY A 288 -34.77 0.69 -13.53
CA GLY A 288 -34.52 0.28 -14.91
C GLY A 288 -33.32 0.94 -15.58
N ASN A 289 -33.00 2.18 -15.20
CA ASN A 289 -31.87 2.95 -15.74
C ASN A 289 -31.09 3.64 -14.61
N ASP A 290 -30.93 4.96 -14.63
CA ASP A 290 -29.98 5.66 -13.76
C ASP A 290 -30.62 6.10 -12.43
N VAL A 291 -29.83 6.15 -11.37
CA VAL A 291 -30.20 6.83 -10.11
C VAL A 291 -29.47 8.15 -10.04
N THR A 292 -30.20 9.25 -10.19
CA THR A 292 -29.69 10.63 -10.13
C THR A 292 -30.25 11.42 -8.95
N GLY A 293 -31.19 10.81 -8.21
CA GLY A 293 -31.93 11.45 -7.12
C GLY A 293 -31.07 11.75 -5.89
N THR A 294 -31.56 12.68 -5.06
CA THR A 294 -30.99 12.97 -3.74
C THR A 294 -31.92 12.46 -2.64
N PHE A 295 -31.42 11.65 -1.73
CA PHE A 295 -32.15 11.08 -0.60
C PHE A 295 -31.53 11.60 0.69
N ASN A 296 -32.26 12.44 1.44
CA ASN A 296 -31.89 12.92 2.75
C ASN A 296 -32.79 12.22 3.78
N VAL A 297 -32.31 11.11 4.35
CA VAL A 297 -33.06 10.24 5.25
C VAL A 297 -32.53 10.44 6.67
N ARG A 298 -33.39 10.86 7.60
CA ARG A 298 -32.98 11.16 8.99
C ARG A 298 -33.90 10.53 10.01
N ALA A 299 -33.32 9.87 11.01
CA ALA A 299 -34.02 9.32 12.17
C ALA A 299 -33.40 9.84 13.47
N GLY A 300 -34.25 10.20 14.42
CA GLY A 300 -33.85 10.86 15.67
C GLY A 300 -33.63 12.37 15.52
N TYR A 301 -33.65 13.09 16.65
CA TYR A 301 -33.46 14.54 16.71
C TYR A 301 -32.39 14.88 17.76
N GLU A 302 -31.46 15.81 17.46
CA GLU A 302 -30.35 16.20 18.35
C GLU A 302 -30.78 16.61 19.78
N ASP A 303 -32.00 17.13 19.94
CA ASP A 303 -32.56 17.56 21.24
C ASP A 303 -33.54 16.56 21.89
N ALA A 304 -33.87 15.43 21.23
CA ALA A 304 -34.76 14.42 21.77
C ALA A 304 -34.02 13.54 22.80
N PRO A 305 -34.74 12.91 23.76
CA PRO A 305 -34.13 11.89 24.60
C PRO A 305 -33.62 10.75 23.70
N VAL A 306 -32.33 10.43 23.82
CA VAL A 306 -31.64 9.31 23.15
C VAL A 306 -32.57 8.08 23.09
N ASN A 307 -33.03 7.73 21.88
CA ASN A 307 -33.73 6.49 21.62
C ASN A 307 -32.74 5.53 20.94
N PRO A 308 -32.45 4.37 21.55
CA PRO A 308 -31.46 3.44 21.00
C PRO A 308 -31.90 2.75 19.69
N ASN A 309 -33.08 3.07 19.12
CA ASN A 309 -33.61 2.45 17.90
C ASN A 309 -33.77 3.44 16.74
N ASP A 310 -33.09 4.59 16.79
CA ASP A 310 -33.08 5.58 15.73
C ASP A 310 -32.38 5.01 14.48
N SER A 311 -33.10 4.43 13.52
CA SER A 311 -32.51 3.86 12.31
C SER A 311 -32.82 4.65 11.03
N ALA A 312 -31.86 4.84 10.14
CA ALA A 312 -32.04 5.52 8.86
C ALA A 312 -31.54 4.64 7.70
N TYR A 313 -32.39 4.41 6.71
CA TYR A 313 -32.05 3.60 5.54
C TYR A 313 -32.30 4.40 4.26
N GLY A 314 -31.29 4.56 3.42
CA GLY A 314 -31.48 5.10 2.07
C GLY A 314 -32.40 4.17 1.28
N PHE A 315 -31.88 3.00 0.88
CA PHE A 315 -32.63 1.93 0.24
C PHE A 315 -32.60 0.65 1.09
N LEU A 316 -33.75 0.00 1.26
CA LEU A 316 -33.88 -1.27 1.97
C LEU A 316 -34.77 -2.23 1.17
N ALA A 317 -34.19 -3.34 0.71
CA ALA A 317 -34.89 -4.45 0.06
C ALA A 317 -34.82 -5.71 0.93
N GLY A 318 -35.90 -6.49 0.95
CA GLY A 318 -35.92 -7.79 1.63
C GLY A 318 -35.13 -8.86 0.85
N GLU A 319 -35.12 -8.76 -0.48
CA GLU A 319 -34.30 -9.56 -1.39
C GLU A 319 -33.26 -8.64 -2.06
N ASP A 320 -33.41 -8.27 -3.34
CA ASP A 320 -32.33 -7.64 -4.12
C ASP A 320 -32.50 -6.12 -4.32
N ILE A 321 -31.38 -5.42 -4.55
CA ILE A 321 -31.36 -4.08 -5.13
C ILE A 321 -30.68 -4.15 -6.50
N LEU A 322 -31.43 -3.88 -7.56
CA LEU A 322 -30.94 -3.86 -8.94
C LEU A 322 -31.07 -2.47 -9.55
N ILE A 323 -29.94 -1.88 -9.94
CA ILE A 323 -29.89 -0.62 -10.71
C ILE A 323 -29.35 -0.93 -12.10
N GLY A 324 -30.17 -0.65 -13.11
CA GLY A 324 -29.92 -1.01 -14.51
C GLY A 324 -28.90 -0.13 -15.23
N GLY A 325 -28.67 1.09 -14.75
CA GLY A 325 -27.72 2.07 -15.26
C GLY A 325 -26.75 2.56 -14.18
N ASP A 326 -26.39 3.84 -14.26
CA ASP A 326 -25.39 4.46 -13.38
C ASP A 326 -26.06 5.00 -12.10
N PHE A 327 -25.37 4.91 -10.96
CA PHE A 327 -25.71 5.64 -9.74
C PHE A 327 -24.86 6.90 -9.64
N THR A 328 -25.45 8.06 -9.93
CA THR A 328 -24.82 9.40 -9.82
C THR A 328 -25.50 10.29 -8.77
N GLY A 329 -26.49 9.74 -8.07
CA GLY A 329 -27.26 10.41 -7.03
C GLY A 329 -26.50 10.62 -5.72
N ASN A 330 -27.24 11.06 -4.70
CA ASN A 330 -26.72 11.21 -3.34
C ASN A 330 -27.65 10.54 -2.33
N ILE A 331 -27.11 9.75 -1.42
CA ILE A 331 -27.82 9.24 -0.25
C ILE A 331 -27.11 9.80 1.00
N ASP A 332 -27.80 10.65 1.77
CA ASP A 332 -27.44 11.11 3.11
C ASP A 332 -28.37 10.39 4.10
N ALA A 333 -27.89 9.32 4.73
CA ALA A 333 -28.62 8.54 5.73
C ALA A 333 -28.05 8.81 7.13
N ASN A 334 -28.79 9.54 7.96
CA ASN A 334 -28.36 9.97 9.28
C ASN A 334 -29.29 9.40 10.38
N ALA A 335 -28.74 8.56 11.25
CA ALA A 335 -29.35 8.11 12.48
C ALA A 335 -28.64 8.75 13.66
N HIS A 336 -29.38 9.09 14.73
CA HIS A 336 -28.75 9.72 15.89
C HIS A 336 -28.05 8.73 16.83
N ASN A 337 -28.53 7.49 16.99
CA ASN A 337 -28.02 6.57 18.03
C ASN A 337 -27.96 5.07 17.65
N SER A 338 -28.42 4.66 16.47
CA SER A 338 -28.54 3.23 16.16
C SER A 338 -27.91 2.93 14.82
N ILE A 339 -28.71 2.61 13.81
CA ILE A 339 -28.23 2.04 12.55
C ILE A 339 -28.50 3.02 11.43
N ALA A 340 -27.45 3.44 10.72
CA ALA A 340 -27.58 4.14 9.45
C ALA A 340 -27.05 3.23 8.33
N VAL A 341 -27.81 3.08 7.25
CA VAL A 341 -27.40 2.33 6.07
C VAL A 341 -27.73 3.07 4.79
N GLY A 342 -26.77 3.16 3.87
CA GLY A 342 -26.99 3.74 2.55
C GLY A 342 -27.90 2.85 1.70
N MET A 343 -27.45 1.62 1.42
CA MET A 343 -28.24 0.59 0.73
C MET A 343 -28.12 -0.77 1.41
N MET A 344 -29.24 -1.47 1.56
CA MET A 344 -29.30 -2.79 2.18
C MET A 344 -30.17 -3.76 1.38
N ALA A 345 -29.59 -4.88 0.95
CA ALA A 345 -30.27 -6.02 0.34
C ALA A 345 -30.24 -7.24 1.29
N GLY A 346 -31.33 -8.02 1.32
CA GLY A 346 -31.47 -9.16 2.24
C GLY A 346 -32.02 -8.81 3.63
N GLY A 347 -32.74 -7.68 3.77
CA GLY A 347 -33.20 -7.14 5.06
C GLY A 347 -34.08 -8.10 5.87
N ASP A 348 -34.86 -8.97 5.23
CA ASP A 348 -35.70 -9.96 5.91
C ASP A 348 -34.89 -11.02 6.66
N TYR A 349 -33.62 -11.18 6.27
CA TYR A 349 -32.70 -12.16 6.82
C TYR A 349 -31.88 -11.61 8.00
N ILE A 350 -31.73 -10.28 8.07
CA ILE A 350 -30.84 -9.61 9.02
C ILE A 350 -31.60 -8.45 9.66
N ASP A 351 -32.31 -8.76 10.74
CA ASP A 351 -32.78 -7.74 11.67
C ASP A 351 -31.54 -7.21 12.41
N LEU A 352 -30.82 -6.25 11.80
CA LEU A 352 -29.65 -5.60 12.41
C LEU A 352 -30.00 -5.00 13.78
N GLU A 353 -31.28 -4.68 14.00
CA GLU A 353 -31.81 -4.18 15.27
C GLU A 353 -31.70 -5.21 16.41
N ASP A 354 -31.77 -6.52 16.12
CA ASP A 354 -31.57 -7.58 17.12
C ASP A 354 -30.07 -7.82 17.42
N ALA A 355 -29.17 -7.25 16.61
CA ALA A 355 -27.72 -7.42 16.73
C ALA A 355 -27.03 -6.46 17.72
N GLN A 356 -27.77 -5.59 18.43
CA GLN A 356 -27.26 -4.65 19.47
C GLN A 356 -26.61 -5.31 20.71
N GLY A 357 -26.19 -6.57 20.60
CA GLY A 357 -25.54 -7.33 21.64
C GLY A 357 -24.01 -7.22 21.66
N GLY A 358 -23.40 -6.08 21.30
CA GLY A 358 -21.97 -5.75 21.53
C GLY A 358 -20.98 -6.87 21.21
N GLY A 359 -21.29 -7.69 20.21
CA GLY A 359 -20.50 -8.83 19.80
C GLY A 359 -20.49 -8.87 18.29
N LEU A 360 -19.30 -9.07 17.72
CA LEU A 360 -19.04 -9.27 16.29
C LEU A 360 -20.29 -9.83 15.61
N ILE A 361 -20.89 -9.03 14.73
CA ILE A 361 -22.18 -9.23 14.07
C ILE A 361 -22.41 -10.74 13.89
N GLY A 362 -23.40 -11.29 14.59
CA GLY A 362 -23.71 -12.71 14.52
C GLY A 362 -24.34 -13.04 13.18
N PHE A 363 -23.56 -13.08 12.11
CA PHE A 363 -24.04 -13.30 10.74
C PHE A 363 -24.80 -14.64 10.67
N PRO A 364 -26.10 -14.63 10.37
CA PRO A 364 -26.87 -15.86 10.24
C PRO A 364 -26.37 -16.65 9.02
N GLY A 365 -25.93 -17.89 9.19
CA GLY A 365 -25.32 -18.65 8.08
C GLY A 365 -26.29 -18.93 6.91
N LYS A 366 -25.93 -18.46 5.70
CA LYS A 366 -26.47 -18.78 4.34
C LYS A 366 -27.81 -19.55 4.31
N GLY A 367 -28.88 -18.90 4.76
CA GLY A 367 -30.23 -19.49 4.89
C GLY A 367 -31.25 -19.05 3.83
N GLY A 368 -30.91 -18.04 3.00
CA GLY A 368 -31.70 -17.60 1.85
C GLY A 368 -31.64 -18.57 0.67
N GLY A 369 -32.53 -18.42 -0.31
CA GLY A 369 -32.41 -19.12 -1.57
C GLY A 369 -31.08 -18.77 -2.27
N PRO A 370 -30.54 -19.62 -3.14
CA PRO A 370 -29.37 -19.23 -3.94
C PRO A 370 -29.72 -18.03 -4.84
N GLY A 371 -29.04 -16.89 -4.65
CA GLY A 371 -29.14 -15.67 -5.47
C GLY A 371 -30.22 -14.68 -5.03
N SER A 372 -30.42 -14.48 -3.73
CA SER A 372 -31.26 -13.41 -3.15
C SER A 372 -30.45 -12.65 -2.12
N GLY A 373 -30.62 -11.34 -2.02
CA GLY A 373 -29.85 -10.47 -1.13
C GLY A 373 -28.68 -9.76 -1.81
N ASP A 374 -28.72 -9.60 -3.13
CA ASP A 374 -27.66 -8.97 -3.92
C ASP A 374 -27.87 -7.45 -4.05
N ILE A 375 -26.78 -6.69 -4.08
CA ILE A 375 -26.78 -5.33 -4.64
C ILE A 375 -26.06 -5.39 -5.98
N ALA A 376 -26.79 -5.14 -7.07
CA ALA A 376 -26.25 -5.17 -8.42
C ALA A 376 -26.46 -3.82 -9.12
N LEU A 377 -25.36 -3.11 -9.36
CA LEU A 377 -25.30 -1.91 -10.19
C LEU A 377 -24.75 -2.32 -11.55
N ARG A 378 -25.49 -2.12 -12.65
CA ARG A 378 -24.98 -2.48 -13.99
C ARG A 378 -24.12 -1.41 -14.63
N GLY A 379 -24.25 -0.17 -14.19
CA GLY A 379 -23.43 0.96 -14.60
C GLY A 379 -22.38 1.31 -13.55
N ASP A 380 -21.96 2.57 -13.56
CA ASP A 380 -20.96 3.13 -12.65
C ASP A 380 -21.59 3.50 -11.29
N LEU A 381 -20.85 3.38 -10.20
CA LEU A 381 -21.16 4.01 -8.92
C LEU A 381 -20.34 5.30 -8.79
N ASP A 382 -20.88 6.41 -9.28
CA ASP A 382 -20.26 7.75 -9.37
C ASP A 382 -20.79 8.74 -8.32
N GLY A 383 -21.93 8.41 -7.70
CA GLY A 383 -22.61 9.24 -6.72
C GLY A 383 -21.93 9.30 -5.36
N THR A 384 -22.66 9.84 -4.39
CA THR A 384 -22.20 9.89 -2.98
C THR A 384 -23.16 9.10 -2.09
N ILE A 385 -22.59 8.32 -1.18
CA ILE A 385 -23.32 7.63 -0.12
C ILE A 385 -22.67 8.05 1.20
N ASP A 386 -23.35 8.89 1.96
CA ASP A 386 -22.91 9.44 3.24
C ASP A 386 -23.81 8.89 4.35
N VAL A 387 -23.22 8.17 5.30
CA VAL A 387 -23.92 7.41 6.32
C VAL A 387 -23.36 7.76 7.68
N ASP A 388 -24.20 8.29 8.56
CA ASP A 388 -23.81 8.68 9.93
C ASP A 388 -24.81 8.07 10.92
N ALA A 389 -24.33 7.19 11.79
CA ALA A 389 -25.15 6.48 12.76
C ALA A 389 -25.18 7.12 14.15
N GLY A 390 -24.35 8.16 14.37
CA GLY A 390 -24.19 8.82 15.65
C GLY A 390 -23.48 7.98 16.71
N GLU A 391 -24.05 6.84 17.11
CA GLU A 391 -23.49 5.92 18.13
C GLU A 391 -23.18 4.53 17.53
N ASP A 392 -24.17 3.67 17.25
CA ASP A 392 -23.89 2.24 17.00
C ASP A 392 -23.24 1.91 15.64
N MET A 393 -24.01 1.80 14.55
CA MET A 393 -23.55 1.14 13.31
C MET A 393 -23.86 1.92 12.04
N ALA A 394 -22.82 2.24 11.28
CA ALA A 394 -22.92 2.89 9.97
C ALA A 394 -22.43 1.94 8.87
N VAL A 395 -23.26 1.72 7.84
CA VAL A 395 -22.89 0.90 6.69
C VAL A 395 -23.21 1.61 5.37
N GLY A 396 -22.22 1.81 4.50
CA GLY A 396 -22.46 2.37 3.16
C GLY A 396 -23.35 1.47 2.32
N LEU A 397 -22.83 0.28 1.98
CA LEU A 397 -23.52 -0.76 1.21
C LEU A 397 -23.49 -2.09 1.95
N PHE A 398 -24.65 -2.76 2.04
CA PHE A 398 -24.78 -4.07 2.67
C PHE A 398 -25.57 -5.05 1.80
N ALA A 399 -24.98 -6.20 1.49
CA ALA A 399 -25.65 -7.31 0.81
C ALA A 399 -25.54 -8.61 1.62
N ALA A 400 -26.66 -9.33 1.72
CA ALA A 400 -26.71 -10.65 2.34
C ALA A 400 -26.11 -11.76 1.44
N ASN A 401 -25.79 -11.44 0.17
CA ASN A 401 -25.04 -12.29 -0.74
C ASN A 401 -23.96 -11.45 -1.45
N ASP A 402 -24.14 -11.06 -2.72
CA ASP A 402 -23.10 -10.39 -3.52
C ASP A 402 -23.31 -8.87 -3.61
N ILE A 403 -22.20 -8.12 -3.69
CA ILE A 403 -22.20 -6.74 -4.19
C ILE A 403 -21.47 -6.72 -5.52
N SER A 404 -22.15 -6.30 -6.59
CA SER A 404 -21.55 -6.13 -7.92
C SER A 404 -21.76 -4.72 -8.46
N ALA A 405 -20.67 -4.07 -8.85
CA ALA A 405 -20.67 -2.87 -9.69
C ALA A 405 -20.16 -3.25 -11.07
N GLY A 406 -21.02 -3.24 -12.09
CA GLY A 406 -20.73 -3.80 -13.41
C GLY A 406 -19.64 -3.06 -14.19
N ASN A 407 -19.32 -1.84 -13.78
CA ASN A 407 -18.26 -1.00 -14.34
C ASN A 407 -17.38 -0.42 -13.20
N ASP A 408 -17.28 0.90 -13.11
CA ASP A 408 -16.37 1.61 -12.21
C ASP A 408 -17.06 1.94 -10.87
N LEU A 409 -16.28 1.95 -9.79
CA LEU A 409 -16.63 2.60 -8.53
C LEU A 409 -15.78 3.87 -8.40
N ALA A 410 -16.31 5.01 -8.85
CA ALA A 410 -15.62 6.31 -8.84
C ALA A 410 -16.21 7.32 -7.84
N GLY A 411 -17.36 7.00 -7.26
CA GLY A 411 -18.07 7.79 -6.26
C GLY A 411 -17.45 7.75 -4.87
N ASP A 412 -18.07 8.47 -3.93
CA ASP A 412 -17.61 8.56 -2.54
C ASP A 412 -18.57 7.81 -1.61
N ILE A 413 -18.04 6.92 -0.78
CA ILE A 413 -18.78 6.23 0.29
C ILE A 413 -18.18 6.63 1.63
N THR A 414 -18.97 7.27 2.49
CA THR A 414 -18.58 7.67 3.85
C THR A 414 -19.45 6.95 4.86
N SER A 415 -18.85 6.40 5.91
CA SER A 415 -19.57 5.72 6.99
C SER A 415 -18.97 6.07 8.35
N GLU A 416 -19.73 6.79 9.19
CA GLU A 416 -19.31 7.23 10.52
C GLU A 416 -20.21 6.66 11.63
N ALA A 417 -19.61 6.00 12.61
CA ALA A 417 -20.26 5.53 13.84
C ALA A 417 -19.48 6.04 15.06
N GLY A 418 -20.16 6.51 16.09
CA GLY A 418 -19.52 7.12 17.27
C GLY A 418 -19.04 6.12 18.33
N GLU A 419 -19.57 4.90 18.34
CA GLU A 419 -19.23 3.84 19.30
C GLU A 419 -18.90 2.52 18.58
N ASP A 420 -19.88 1.78 18.05
CA ASP A 420 -19.65 0.40 17.60
C ASP A 420 -18.91 0.30 16.24
N GLY A 421 -19.59 -0.10 15.17
CA GLY A 421 -18.98 -0.57 13.93
C GLY A 421 -19.28 0.32 12.74
N ALA A 422 -18.25 0.64 11.95
CA ALA A 422 -18.42 1.35 10.69
C ALA A 422 -17.91 0.51 9.53
N PHE A 423 -18.68 0.44 8.45
CA PHE A 423 -18.35 -0.37 7.29
C PHE A 423 -18.65 0.37 5.99
N GLY A 424 -17.71 0.40 5.06
CA GLY A 424 -17.94 1.03 3.75
C GLY A 424 -18.82 0.14 2.86
N ILE A 425 -18.30 -1.01 2.46
CA ILE A 425 -18.98 -1.99 1.60
C ILE A 425 -18.90 -3.37 2.26
N VAL A 426 -20.05 -4.03 2.42
CA VAL A 426 -20.15 -5.35 3.07
C VAL A 426 -20.94 -6.33 2.22
N ALA A 427 -20.33 -7.45 1.85
CA ALA A 427 -20.99 -8.58 1.21
C ALA A 427 -20.74 -9.87 2.01
N MET A 428 -21.78 -10.70 2.15
CA MET A 428 -21.66 -12.01 2.80
C MET A 428 -21.09 -13.10 1.87
N ASP A 429 -20.95 -12.81 0.59
CA ASP A 429 -20.27 -13.65 -0.39
C ASP A 429 -19.24 -12.76 -1.11
N ASP A 430 -19.38 -12.45 -2.40
CA ASP A 430 -18.37 -11.70 -3.15
C ASP A 430 -18.62 -10.18 -3.20
N ILE A 431 -17.53 -9.40 -3.27
CA ILE A 431 -17.53 -8.02 -3.75
C ILE A 431 -16.85 -8.01 -5.12
N GLU A 432 -17.57 -7.66 -6.18
CA GLU A 432 -17.05 -7.56 -7.55
C GLU A 432 -17.22 -6.14 -8.11
N ILE A 433 -16.10 -5.49 -8.42
CA ILE A 433 -16.06 -4.22 -9.16
C ILE A 433 -15.55 -4.55 -10.56
N GLY A 434 -16.37 -4.38 -11.58
CA GLY A 434 -16.14 -4.89 -12.92
C GLY A 434 -14.92 -4.28 -13.63
N ASN A 435 -14.63 -3.01 -13.34
CA ASN A 435 -13.49 -2.27 -13.89
C ASN A 435 -12.67 -1.66 -12.73
N ASP A 436 -12.65 -0.32 -12.63
CA ASP A 436 -11.76 0.44 -11.74
C ASP A 436 -12.44 0.77 -10.40
N LEU A 437 -11.67 0.66 -9.32
CA LEU A 437 -11.97 1.32 -8.04
C LEU A 437 -11.15 2.60 -7.95
N SER A 438 -11.76 3.74 -8.29
CA SER A 438 -11.09 5.07 -8.34
C SER A 438 -11.66 6.10 -7.35
N GLY A 439 -12.79 5.78 -6.72
CA GLY A 439 -13.48 6.63 -5.75
C GLY A 439 -12.84 6.69 -4.36
N THR A 440 -13.56 7.28 -3.41
CA THR A 440 -13.14 7.36 -2.00
C THR A 440 -14.04 6.50 -1.13
N ILE A 441 -13.44 5.71 -0.23
CA ILE A 441 -14.16 5.01 0.83
C ILE A 441 -13.56 5.47 2.17
N ASP A 442 -14.33 6.21 2.96
CA ASP A 442 -13.91 6.79 4.23
C ASP A 442 -14.78 6.22 5.37
N VAL A 443 -14.17 5.45 6.27
CA VAL A 443 -14.88 4.67 7.28
C VAL A 443 -14.31 4.97 8.65
N LYS A 444 -15.18 5.37 9.57
CA LYS A 444 -14.76 5.79 10.91
C LYS A 444 -15.66 5.22 11.99
N ALA A 445 -15.08 4.43 12.89
CA ALA A 445 -15.71 3.92 14.10
C ALA A 445 -15.08 4.56 15.34
N GLY A 446 -15.88 5.05 16.28
CA GLY A 446 -15.38 5.72 17.48
C GLY A 446 -14.80 4.78 18.53
N GLU A 447 -15.24 3.52 18.61
CA GLU A 447 -14.66 2.48 19.45
C GLU A 447 -14.34 1.20 18.66
N ASP A 448 -15.32 0.44 18.17
CA ASP A 448 -15.08 -0.91 17.65
C ASP A 448 -14.58 -0.92 16.18
N MET A 449 -15.03 -1.91 15.40
CA MET A 449 -14.40 -2.29 14.14
C MET A 449 -14.76 -1.33 13.01
N ALA A 450 -13.74 -0.86 12.31
CA ALA A 450 -13.89 -0.11 11.07
C ALA A 450 -13.35 -0.97 9.90
N VAL A 451 -14.13 -1.17 8.85
CA VAL A 451 -13.68 -1.87 7.64
C VAL A 451 -14.10 -1.14 6.37
N GLY A 452 -13.15 -0.89 5.45
CA GLY A 452 -13.44 -0.27 4.15
C GLY A 452 -14.28 -1.19 3.27
N LEU A 453 -13.72 -2.31 2.85
CA LEU A 453 -14.40 -3.37 2.10
C LEU A 453 -14.34 -4.67 2.91
N LEU A 454 -15.49 -5.31 3.11
CA LEU A 454 -15.61 -6.58 3.82
C LEU A 454 -16.37 -7.60 2.98
N SER A 455 -15.67 -8.63 2.50
CA SER A 455 -16.23 -9.80 1.85
C SER A 455 -15.96 -11.06 2.66
N PHE A 456 -16.97 -11.93 2.77
CA PHE A 456 -16.82 -13.26 3.39
C PHE A 456 -16.38 -14.36 2.41
N ASP A 457 -16.28 -14.04 1.13
CA ASP A 457 -15.60 -14.84 0.11
C ASP A 457 -14.51 -13.99 -0.56
N ASN A 458 -14.68 -13.53 -1.80
CA ASN A 458 -13.65 -12.81 -2.55
C ASN A 458 -13.95 -11.31 -2.69
N THR A 459 -12.88 -10.51 -2.78
CA THR A 459 -12.96 -9.12 -3.26
C THR A 459 -12.19 -9.01 -4.58
N THR A 460 -12.88 -8.68 -5.65
CA THR A 460 -12.32 -8.56 -7.00
C THR A 460 -12.51 -7.15 -7.55
N VAL A 461 -11.43 -6.53 -8.02
CA VAL A 461 -11.43 -5.32 -8.84
C VAL A 461 -10.94 -5.72 -10.23
N GLY A 462 -11.77 -5.58 -11.26
CA GLY A 462 -11.52 -6.14 -12.59
C GLY A 462 -10.38 -5.48 -13.35
N GLU A 463 -10.12 -4.20 -13.12
CA GLU A 463 -9.02 -3.43 -13.71
C GLU A 463 -8.14 -2.81 -12.60
N ASP A 464 -8.15 -1.49 -12.40
CA ASP A 464 -7.22 -0.78 -11.52
C ASP A 464 -7.83 -0.40 -10.17
N LEU A 465 -7.04 -0.48 -9.09
CA LEU A 465 -7.33 0.16 -7.81
C LEU A 465 -6.50 1.44 -7.71
N SER A 466 -7.12 2.58 -8.02
CA SER A 466 -6.49 3.92 -7.99
C SER A 466 -7.10 4.87 -6.95
N GLY A 467 -8.20 4.46 -6.31
CA GLY A 467 -8.94 5.22 -5.32
C GLY A 467 -8.26 5.33 -3.95
N THR A 468 -8.99 5.91 -2.99
CA THR A 468 -8.52 6.05 -1.61
C THR A 468 -9.45 5.33 -0.65
N ILE A 469 -8.91 4.47 0.20
CA ILE A 469 -9.63 3.81 1.28
C ILE A 469 -9.00 4.25 2.60
N THR A 470 -9.76 4.98 3.43
CA THR A 470 -9.33 5.43 4.75
C THR A 470 -10.23 4.80 5.80
N VAL A 471 -9.61 4.15 6.78
CA VAL A 471 -10.31 3.41 7.82
C VAL A 471 -9.74 3.77 9.18
N GLU A 472 -10.57 4.32 10.05
CA GLU A 472 -10.20 4.74 11.40
C GLU A 472 -11.08 4.03 12.44
N SER A 473 -10.47 3.32 13.37
CA SER A 473 -11.12 2.78 14.56
C SER A 473 -10.52 3.44 15.80
N GLY A 474 -11.36 3.98 16.69
CA GLY A 474 -10.91 4.57 17.94
C GLY A 474 -10.37 3.55 18.95
N ARG A 475 -10.65 2.26 18.76
CA ARG A 475 -10.23 1.19 19.66
C ARG A 475 -9.86 -0.10 18.92
N ASN A 476 -10.82 -0.89 18.45
CA ASN A 476 -10.58 -2.26 18.02
C ASN A 476 -10.73 -2.46 16.51
N GLY A 477 -9.63 -2.72 15.81
CA GLY A 477 -9.65 -3.25 14.46
C GLY A 477 -9.98 -2.20 13.40
N ALA A 478 -8.95 -1.76 12.68
CA ALA A 478 -9.13 -1.04 11.42
C ALA A 478 -8.61 -1.91 10.27
N VAL A 479 -9.46 -2.22 9.29
CA VAL A 479 -9.05 -2.99 8.10
C VAL A 479 -9.44 -2.26 6.82
N GLY A 480 -8.48 -1.99 5.94
CA GLY A 480 -8.76 -1.34 4.65
C GLY A 480 -9.63 -2.20 3.75
N ILE A 481 -9.09 -3.33 3.30
CA ILE A 481 -9.81 -4.35 2.53
C ILE A 481 -9.67 -5.69 3.25
N MET A 482 -10.79 -6.35 3.48
CA MET A 482 -10.88 -7.65 4.15
C MET A 482 -11.67 -8.63 3.30
N ALA A 483 -11.00 -9.62 2.74
CA ALA A 483 -11.63 -10.79 2.13
C ALA A 483 -11.27 -12.04 2.93
N PHE A 484 -12.27 -12.87 3.26
CA PHE A 484 -12.00 -14.15 3.94
C PHE A 484 -11.50 -15.25 3.00
N ASN A 485 -11.50 -15.01 1.70
CA ASN A 485 -10.83 -15.81 0.68
C ASN A 485 -9.82 -14.94 -0.07
N ASN A 486 -9.98 -14.67 -1.37
CA ASN A 486 -8.99 -13.93 -2.16
C ASN A 486 -9.25 -12.43 -2.21
N ILE A 487 -8.16 -11.66 -2.35
CA ILE A 487 -8.21 -10.30 -2.91
C ILE A 487 -7.57 -10.35 -4.30
N GLU A 488 -8.32 -9.96 -5.34
CA GLU A 488 -7.88 -9.97 -6.73
C GLU A 488 -8.01 -8.56 -7.34
N ILE A 489 -6.92 -8.02 -7.90
CA ILE A 489 -6.94 -6.73 -8.60
C ILE A 489 -6.40 -6.96 -10.01
N GLY A 490 -7.20 -6.74 -11.04
CA GLY A 490 -6.92 -7.25 -12.38
C GLY A 490 -5.75 -6.60 -13.12
N ASN A 491 -5.35 -5.37 -12.77
CA ASN A 491 -4.24 -4.69 -13.42
C ASN A 491 -3.29 -3.97 -12.43
N GLU A 492 -3.52 -2.70 -12.09
CA GLU A 492 -2.58 -1.92 -11.25
C GLU A 492 -3.20 -1.53 -9.90
N PHE A 493 -2.42 -1.65 -8.82
CA PHE A 493 -2.73 -0.95 -7.56
C PHE A 493 -1.89 0.33 -7.51
N SER A 494 -2.52 1.48 -7.72
CA SER A 494 -1.92 2.82 -7.64
C SER A 494 -2.56 3.73 -6.58
N GLY A 495 -3.63 3.26 -5.93
CA GLY A 495 -4.38 3.98 -4.92
C GLY A 495 -3.71 4.06 -3.55
N THR A 496 -4.46 4.49 -2.55
CA THR A 496 -3.99 4.56 -1.15
C THR A 496 -4.95 3.83 -0.22
N VAL A 497 -4.42 2.96 0.63
CA VAL A 497 -5.17 2.30 1.71
C VAL A 497 -4.53 2.68 3.04
N THR A 498 -5.30 3.33 3.92
CA THR A 498 -4.86 3.71 5.27
C THR A 498 -5.78 3.09 6.30
N ALA A 499 -5.23 2.29 7.20
CA ALA A 499 -5.93 1.71 8.34
C ALA A 499 -5.29 2.18 9.65
N THR A 500 -6.07 2.82 10.52
CA THR A 500 -5.60 3.35 11.80
C THR A 500 -6.48 2.84 12.95
N ALA A 501 -5.89 2.15 13.93
CA ALA A 501 -6.57 1.66 15.12
C ALA A 501 -5.99 2.26 16.41
N GLY A 502 -6.87 2.68 17.31
CA GLY A 502 -6.48 3.29 18.60
C GLY A 502 -6.03 2.30 19.69
N GLU A 503 -6.35 1.01 19.55
CA GLU A 503 -5.88 -0.08 20.43
C GLU A 503 -5.53 -1.32 19.58
N ASP A 504 -6.51 -2.18 19.27
CA ASP A 504 -6.25 -3.55 18.83
C ASP A 504 -6.32 -3.72 17.30
N GLY A 505 -5.17 -3.62 16.63
CA GLY A 505 -4.99 -4.17 15.29
C GLY A 505 -5.33 -3.23 14.14
N ALA A 506 -4.36 -2.98 13.26
CA ALA A 506 -4.60 -2.32 11.98
C ALA A 506 -4.07 -3.16 10.82
N VAL A 507 -4.88 -3.35 9.77
CA VAL A 507 -4.47 -4.08 8.56
C VAL A 507 -4.83 -3.29 7.32
N GLY A 508 -3.88 -3.08 6.41
CA GLY A 508 -4.19 -2.45 5.13
C GLY A 508 -5.02 -3.38 4.25
N LEU A 509 -4.42 -4.50 3.83
CA LEU A 509 -5.07 -5.56 3.05
C LEU A 509 -5.03 -6.88 3.83
N PHE A 510 -6.19 -7.50 4.00
CA PHE A 510 -6.35 -8.81 4.63
C PHE A 510 -6.98 -9.79 3.64
N ALA A 511 -6.27 -10.87 3.30
CA ALA A 511 -6.80 -11.99 2.52
C ALA A 511 -6.75 -13.29 3.35
N GLY A 512 -7.88 -14.00 3.41
CA GLY A 512 -7.99 -15.30 4.08
C GLY A 512 -7.38 -16.45 3.28
N ASP A 513 -7.12 -16.24 1.99
CA ASP A 513 -6.27 -17.08 1.14
C ASP A 513 -5.26 -16.18 0.41
N ASP A 514 -5.33 -16.03 -0.92
CA ASP A 514 -4.29 -15.35 -1.70
C ASP A 514 -4.57 -13.85 -1.93
N LEU A 515 -3.49 -13.07 -2.08
CA LEU A 515 -3.53 -11.72 -2.69
C LEU A 515 -2.90 -11.78 -4.08
N GLU A 516 -3.68 -11.41 -5.10
CA GLU A 516 -3.25 -11.41 -6.51
C GLU A 516 -3.41 -10.02 -7.17
N ILE A 517 -2.35 -9.56 -7.85
CA ILE A 517 -2.41 -8.34 -8.69
C ILE A 517 -2.04 -8.67 -10.15
N GLY A 518 -3.03 -8.54 -11.03
CA GLY A 518 -3.14 -8.97 -12.41
C GLY A 518 -2.22 -8.28 -13.45
N GLY A 519 -1.80 -7.04 -13.19
CA GLY A 519 -0.79 -6.31 -13.98
C GLY A 519 0.59 -6.39 -13.34
N ASN A 520 0.72 -7.15 -12.25
CA ASN A 520 1.88 -7.29 -11.38
C ASN A 520 2.37 -5.99 -10.75
N THR A 521 1.79 -4.83 -11.04
CA THR A 521 2.39 -3.54 -10.71
C THR A 521 1.66 -2.91 -9.53
N PHE A 522 2.38 -2.77 -8.42
CA PHE A 522 1.99 -2.01 -7.25
C PHE A 522 2.79 -0.71 -7.21
N THR A 523 2.11 0.42 -7.41
CA THR A 523 2.66 1.78 -7.27
C THR A 523 1.95 2.56 -6.15
N GLY A 524 0.87 2.04 -5.58
CA GLY A 524 0.12 2.73 -4.54
C GLY A 524 0.80 2.74 -3.17
N ASN A 525 0.03 3.12 -2.16
CA ASN A 525 0.48 3.18 -0.77
C ASN A 525 -0.46 2.40 0.15
N ILE A 526 0.12 1.63 1.07
CA ILE A 526 -0.60 0.94 2.14
C ILE A 526 0.02 1.33 3.48
N HIS A 527 -0.79 1.89 4.37
CA HIS A 527 -0.38 2.31 5.70
C HIS A 527 -1.27 1.66 6.76
N ALA A 528 -0.69 0.85 7.66
CA ALA A 528 -1.38 0.29 8.81
C ALA A 528 -0.75 0.81 10.10
N THR A 529 -1.51 1.54 10.91
CA THR A 529 -1.04 2.12 12.18
C THR A 529 -1.93 1.68 13.33
N SER A 530 -1.33 1.11 14.37
CA SER A 530 -2.01 0.65 15.56
C SER A 530 -1.29 1.19 16.79
N GLU A 531 -2.01 1.79 17.72
CA GLU A 531 -1.42 2.20 19.00
C GLU A 531 -1.27 1.00 19.97
N GLY A 532 -1.86 -0.16 19.65
CA GLY A 532 -1.70 -1.40 20.42
C GLY A 532 -0.76 -2.41 19.75
N ASP A 533 -1.18 -3.69 19.76
CA ASP A 533 -0.25 -4.82 19.70
C ASP A 533 -0.01 -5.37 18.29
N PHE A 534 -0.80 -4.98 17.28
CA PHE A 534 -0.71 -5.57 15.95
C PHE A 534 -0.90 -4.55 14.83
N ALA A 535 -0.02 -4.56 13.83
CA ALA A 535 -0.20 -3.83 12.58
C ALA A 535 0.37 -4.62 11.40
N ALA A 536 -0.34 -4.68 10.27
CA ALA A 536 0.16 -5.27 9.04
C ALA A 536 -0.22 -4.44 7.81
N GLY A 537 0.73 -4.11 6.94
CA GLY A 537 0.40 -3.46 5.66
C GLY A 537 -0.43 -4.43 4.82
N ILE A 538 0.16 -5.58 4.51
CA ILE A 538 -0.49 -6.72 3.86
C ILE A 538 -0.45 -7.90 4.83
N PHE A 539 -1.58 -8.57 5.03
CA PHE A 539 -1.69 -9.82 5.77
C PHE A 539 -2.49 -10.86 4.97
N THR A 540 -1.83 -11.94 4.55
CA THR A 540 -2.47 -13.06 3.87
C THR A 540 -2.28 -14.37 4.63
N PHE A 541 -3.30 -15.23 4.63
CA PHE A 541 -3.18 -16.61 5.10
C PHE A 541 -2.68 -17.58 4.01
N GLY A 542 -2.96 -17.24 2.74
CA GLY A 542 -2.32 -17.79 1.55
C GLY A 542 -1.08 -16.96 1.17
N GLY A 543 -0.76 -16.93 -0.12
CA GLY A 543 0.43 -16.28 -0.63
C GLY A 543 0.21 -14.88 -1.24
N VAL A 544 1.31 -14.28 -1.67
CA VAL A 544 1.34 -12.96 -2.32
C VAL A 544 2.01 -13.10 -3.69
N TYR A 545 1.22 -12.93 -4.76
CA TYR A 545 1.66 -13.24 -6.12
C TYR A 545 1.23 -12.20 -7.16
N GLY A 546 1.94 -12.18 -8.27
CA GLY A 546 1.44 -11.57 -9.50
C GLY A 546 0.39 -12.44 -10.21
N ALA A 547 -0.33 -11.83 -11.14
CA ALA A 547 -1.31 -12.38 -12.07
C ALA A 547 -1.01 -13.79 -12.60
N GLY A 548 -1.78 -14.81 -12.23
CA GLY A 548 -1.55 -16.20 -12.62
C GLY A 548 -2.79 -17.09 -12.65
N GLU A 549 -2.64 -18.37 -12.99
CA GLU A 549 -3.72 -19.31 -12.70
C GLU A 549 -3.78 -19.44 -11.17
N SER A 550 -4.87 -18.92 -10.57
CA SER A 550 -5.21 -18.98 -9.15
C SER A 550 -4.75 -20.30 -8.51
N SER A 551 -4.10 -20.22 -7.35
CA SER A 551 -3.76 -21.43 -6.61
C SER A 551 -5.06 -22.18 -6.25
N ASP A 552 -5.07 -23.51 -6.39
CA ASP A 552 -6.26 -24.34 -6.07
C ASP A 552 -6.46 -24.43 -4.54
N GLY A 553 -6.72 -23.30 -3.88
CA GLY A 553 -7.15 -23.14 -2.49
C GLY A 553 -6.13 -23.53 -1.40
N PRO A 554 -6.53 -23.39 -0.12
CA PRO A 554 -5.63 -23.54 1.02
C PRO A 554 -5.15 -25.00 1.15
N GLY A 555 -3.93 -25.25 0.67
CA GLY A 555 -3.27 -26.56 0.68
C GLY A 555 -3.13 -27.24 -0.69
N GLY A 556 -3.53 -26.58 -1.77
CA GLY A 556 -3.04 -26.91 -3.11
C GLY A 556 -1.55 -26.57 -3.17
N PHE A 557 -0.68 -27.58 -3.39
CA PHE A 557 0.68 -27.32 -3.87
C PHE A 557 0.55 -26.71 -5.27
N GLY A 558 0.32 -25.39 -5.34
CA GLY A 558 0.05 -24.62 -6.55
C GLY A 558 1.25 -24.54 -7.51
N PRO A 559 1.02 -24.20 -8.79
CA PRO A 559 1.99 -24.29 -9.90
C PRO A 559 3.19 -23.33 -9.75
N PRO A 560 4.25 -23.44 -10.61
CA PRO A 560 5.47 -22.65 -10.45
C PRO A 560 5.22 -21.14 -10.39
N TYR A 561 5.89 -20.53 -9.43
CA TYR A 561 6.09 -19.12 -9.08
C TYR A 561 6.51 -18.19 -10.24
N ASP A 562 5.86 -18.26 -11.40
CA ASP A 562 6.31 -17.52 -12.58
C ASP A 562 5.90 -16.04 -12.55
N ASN A 563 4.95 -15.65 -11.69
CA ASN A 563 4.40 -14.30 -11.66
C ASN A 563 4.85 -13.53 -10.41
N GLU A 564 5.79 -12.61 -10.62
CA GLU A 564 6.28 -11.68 -9.61
C GLU A 564 5.21 -10.64 -9.26
N PHE A 565 5.00 -10.40 -7.96
CA PHE A 565 4.36 -9.22 -7.42
C PHE A 565 5.37 -8.07 -7.38
N LEU A 566 5.29 -7.15 -8.35
CA LEU A 566 6.22 -6.04 -8.54
C LEU A 566 5.76 -4.81 -7.76
N ILE A 567 6.53 -4.43 -6.74
CA ILE A 567 6.38 -3.21 -5.95
C ILE A 567 7.37 -2.16 -6.52
N TYR A 568 6.83 -1.09 -7.09
CA TYR A 568 7.60 -0.06 -7.78
C TYR A 568 7.38 1.31 -7.11
N GLY A 569 8.46 1.92 -6.62
CA GLY A 569 8.44 3.31 -6.17
C GLY A 569 8.91 4.26 -7.28
N ASP A 570 8.15 5.32 -7.54
CA ASP A 570 8.43 6.29 -8.60
C ASP A 570 9.27 7.52 -8.16
N GLY A 571 9.61 7.59 -6.87
CA GLY A 571 10.35 8.70 -6.24
C GLY A 571 9.49 9.91 -5.83
N GLU A 572 8.17 9.87 -6.03
CA GLU A 572 7.21 10.89 -5.57
C GLU A 572 6.51 10.50 -4.26
N GLY A 573 6.96 9.42 -3.62
CA GLY A 573 6.39 8.88 -2.38
C GLY A 573 5.38 7.77 -2.60
N ASN A 574 5.29 7.24 -3.81
CA ASN A 574 4.49 6.07 -4.19
C ASN A 574 5.27 4.75 -3.98
N GLY A 575 4.57 3.62 -3.90
CA GLY A 575 5.15 2.30 -3.68
C GLY A 575 5.55 2.03 -2.23
N GLN A 576 4.76 2.54 -1.26
CA GLN A 576 5.04 2.35 0.17
C GLN A 576 4.10 1.32 0.79
N ILE A 577 4.66 0.38 1.55
CA ILE A 577 3.91 -0.54 2.41
C ILE A 577 4.48 -0.43 3.82
N THR A 578 3.72 0.19 4.71
CA THR A 578 4.20 0.51 6.06
C THR A 578 3.26 -0.03 7.13
N ALA A 579 3.83 -0.62 8.18
CA ALA A 579 3.11 -1.00 9.39
C ALA A 579 3.77 -0.42 10.65
N SER A 580 2.96 0.11 11.56
CA SER A 580 3.45 0.62 12.85
C SER A 580 2.55 0.15 13.98
N ALA A 581 3.12 -0.53 14.97
CA ALA A 581 2.44 -0.92 16.20
C ALA A 581 3.17 -0.34 17.42
N ALA A 582 2.49 0.42 18.28
CA ALA A 582 3.15 1.24 19.30
C ALA A 582 3.33 0.55 20.66
N ALA A 583 2.60 -0.54 20.96
CA ALA A 583 2.69 -1.19 22.26
C ALA A 583 4.04 -1.89 22.49
N ASP A 584 4.47 -1.99 23.75
CA ASP A 584 5.80 -2.52 24.13
C ASP A 584 6.07 -3.93 23.55
N GLU A 585 5.10 -4.85 23.62
CA GLU A 585 5.20 -6.23 23.09
C GLU A 585 4.43 -6.40 21.76
N SER A 586 4.46 -5.38 20.89
CA SER A 586 3.71 -5.39 19.64
C SER A 586 4.36 -6.18 18.50
N PHE A 587 3.56 -6.49 17.49
CA PHE A 587 3.98 -7.07 16.22
C PHE A 587 3.57 -6.16 15.07
N ALA A 588 4.54 -5.76 14.25
CA ALA A 588 4.32 -4.99 13.04
C ALA A 588 4.95 -5.68 11.83
N ALA A 589 4.21 -5.81 10.74
CA ALA A 589 4.73 -6.37 9.49
C ALA A 589 4.37 -5.51 8.27
N GLY A 590 5.35 -5.13 7.43
CA GLY A 590 5.04 -4.52 6.14
C GLY A 590 4.22 -5.47 5.29
N ILE A 591 4.78 -6.66 5.03
CA ILE A 591 4.10 -7.79 4.41
C ILE A 591 4.20 -9.00 5.34
N LEU A 592 3.06 -9.61 5.64
CA LEU A 592 2.93 -10.88 6.36
C LEU A 592 2.14 -11.87 5.51
N ALA A 593 2.81 -12.89 4.99
CA ALA A 593 2.15 -14.03 4.32
C ALA A 593 2.30 -15.28 5.19
N LEU A 594 1.31 -16.18 5.21
CA LEU A 594 1.47 -17.47 5.91
C LEU A 594 1.72 -18.64 4.96
N ASP A 595 1.70 -18.37 3.66
CA ASP A 595 2.11 -19.24 2.56
C ASP A 595 3.15 -18.47 1.68
N GLY A 596 3.53 -19.03 0.53
CA GLY A 596 4.65 -18.51 -0.26
C GLY A 596 4.44 -17.09 -0.83
N MET A 597 5.54 -16.39 -1.08
CA MET A 597 5.58 -15.08 -1.71
C MET A 597 6.46 -15.08 -2.96
N ASN A 598 6.11 -14.27 -3.96
CA ASN A 598 7.00 -13.97 -5.07
C ASN A 598 7.07 -12.46 -5.30
N LEU A 599 8.03 -11.79 -4.68
CA LEU A 599 8.13 -10.34 -4.60
C LEU A 599 9.31 -9.82 -5.43
N ARG A 600 9.08 -8.72 -6.15
CA ARG A 600 10.14 -7.89 -6.72
C ARG A 600 9.94 -6.45 -6.29
N ILE A 601 10.94 -5.88 -5.60
CA ILE A 601 10.89 -4.56 -4.99
C ILE A 601 11.94 -3.68 -5.68
N THR A 602 11.51 -2.57 -6.29
CA THR A 602 12.36 -1.80 -7.20
C THR A 602 12.01 -0.30 -7.20
N GLY A 603 12.75 0.51 -7.98
CA GLY A 603 12.65 1.96 -7.95
C GLY A 603 12.99 2.53 -6.55
N ASP A 604 12.16 3.44 -6.04
CA ASP A 604 12.27 4.02 -4.69
C ASP A 604 11.26 3.40 -3.69
N ALA A 605 10.80 2.16 -3.93
CA ALA A 605 9.81 1.49 -3.09
C ALA A 605 10.27 1.37 -1.62
N LEU A 606 9.33 1.44 -0.68
CA LEU A 606 9.60 1.31 0.75
C LEU A 606 8.71 0.24 1.36
N ILE A 607 9.32 -0.76 1.99
CA ILE A 607 8.60 -1.66 2.90
C ILE A 607 9.18 -1.47 4.30
N SER A 608 8.34 -1.04 5.23
CA SER A 608 8.79 -0.73 6.59
C SER A 608 7.84 -1.26 7.65
N ALA A 609 8.41 -1.77 8.74
CA ALA A 609 7.69 -2.01 9.98
C ALA A 609 8.35 -1.28 11.14
N THR A 610 7.54 -0.84 12.11
CA THR A 610 8.01 -0.32 13.40
C THR A 610 7.16 -0.91 14.51
N ALA A 611 7.80 -1.39 15.56
CA ALA A 611 7.16 -1.94 16.74
C ALA A 611 7.65 -1.21 18.00
N GLY A 612 6.95 -1.36 19.12
CA GLY A 612 7.36 -0.84 20.43
C GLY A 612 8.68 -1.43 20.96
N GLU A 613 9.10 -1.01 22.16
CA GLU A 613 10.47 -1.26 22.67
C GLU A 613 10.90 -2.74 22.69
N ASP A 614 9.97 -3.67 22.95
CA ASP A 614 10.18 -5.13 22.99
C ASP A 614 9.46 -5.86 21.84
N GLY A 615 8.94 -5.12 20.85
CA GLY A 615 8.12 -5.62 19.78
C GLY A 615 8.90 -6.21 18.59
N GLN A 616 8.19 -6.91 17.71
CA GLN A 616 8.74 -7.47 16.49
C GLN A 616 8.33 -6.61 15.28
N ALA A 617 9.31 -5.95 14.67
CA ALA A 617 9.14 -5.20 13.44
C ALA A 617 9.74 -5.97 12.26
N ASN A 618 8.90 -6.41 11.32
CA ASN A 618 9.30 -7.20 10.15
C ASN A 618 8.94 -6.44 8.87
N ALA A 619 9.90 -6.08 8.04
CA ALA A 619 9.57 -5.56 6.71
C ALA A 619 8.80 -6.64 5.93
N ILE A 620 9.33 -7.88 5.97
CA ILE A 620 8.76 -9.06 5.31
C ILE A 620 8.77 -10.21 6.31
N ALA A 621 7.64 -10.90 6.45
CA ALA A 621 7.50 -12.09 7.28
C ALA A 621 6.67 -13.17 6.59
N SER A 622 7.18 -14.41 6.61
CA SER A 622 6.56 -15.60 6.01
C SER A 622 6.82 -16.89 6.82
N GLY A 623 6.19 -17.99 6.39
CA GLY A 623 6.64 -19.35 6.65
C GLY A 623 6.23 -19.97 8.00
N PHE A 624 4.91 -19.99 8.27
CA PHE A 624 4.36 -20.98 9.21
C PHE A 624 4.09 -22.35 8.56
N ARG A 625 4.30 -22.45 7.24
CA ARG A 625 4.15 -23.66 6.40
C ARG A 625 5.45 -23.88 5.62
N ASP A 626 5.59 -25.08 5.05
CA ASP A 626 6.74 -25.48 4.22
C ASP A 626 6.54 -24.89 2.78
N ALA A 627 6.56 -23.56 2.64
CA ALA A 627 6.22 -22.82 1.41
C ALA A 627 7.45 -22.05 0.88
N GLN A 628 7.62 -21.97 -0.44
CA GLN A 628 8.80 -21.32 -1.03
C GLN A 628 8.56 -19.82 -1.22
N ASP A 629 9.49 -19.01 -0.73
CA ASP A 629 9.51 -17.57 -0.94
C ASP A 629 10.57 -17.15 -1.97
N GLN A 630 10.24 -16.19 -2.83
CA GLN A 630 11.17 -15.55 -3.76
C GLN A 630 11.09 -14.05 -3.58
N VAL A 631 12.18 -13.43 -3.16
CA VAL A 631 12.25 -11.98 -2.90
C VAL A 631 13.43 -11.38 -3.65
N THR A 632 13.17 -10.48 -4.59
CA THR A 632 14.22 -9.66 -5.23
C THR A 632 14.06 -8.21 -4.80
N ILE A 633 15.15 -7.60 -4.32
CA ILE A 633 15.25 -6.18 -4.03
C ILE A 633 16.36 -5.53 -4.86
N GLU A 634 16.04 -4.46 -5.57
CA GLU A 634 16.94 -3.80 -6.52
C GLU A 634 16.75 -2.27 -6.56
N ASP A 635 17.49 -1.58 -7.44
CA ASP A 635 17.48 -0.12 -7.59
C ASP A 635 17.77 0.60 -6.26
N THR A 636 16.93 1.54 -5.83
CA THR A 636 17.07 2.36 -4.61
C THR A 636 16.00 2.03 -3.56
N SER A 637 15.35 0.89 -3.71
CA SER A 637 14.28 0.43 -2.81
C SER A 637 14.81 0.16 -1.40
N THR A 638 13.96 0.31 -0.40
CA THR A 638 14.33 0.31 1.02
C THR A 638 13.52 -0.69 1.83
N LEU A 639 14.21 -1.47 2.68
CA LEU A 639 13.59 -2.29 3.71
C LEU A 639 13.97 -1.77 5.10
N VAL A 640 12.96 -1.62 5.97
CA VAL A 640 13.15 -1.24 7.38
C VAL A 640 12.42 -2.23 8.28
N GLY A 641 13.17 -2.91 9.15
CA GLY A 641 12.68 -4.03 9.95
C GLY A 641 13.23 -5.37 9.45
N ASN A 642 12.97 -6.44 10.19
CA ASN A 642 13.52 -7.77 9.92
C ASN A 642 12.93 -8.41 8.64
N VAL A 643 13.64 -9.39 8.08
CA VAL A 643 13.14 -10.29 7.05
C VAL A 643 13.16 -11.72 7.58
N PHE A 644 12.01 -12.39 7.50
CA PHE A 644 11.82 -13.80 7.88
C PHE A 644 11.07 -14.52 6.77
N LEU A 645 11.68 -15.51 6.11
CA LEU A 645 11.01 -16.28 5.03
C LEU A 645 10.45 -17.64 5.53
N GLY A 646 11.04 -18.14 6.61
CA GLY A 646 10.38 -19.06 7.53
C GLY A 646 10.68 -20.53 7.25
N GLY A 647 10.16 -21.16 6.21
CA GLY A 647 10.58 -22.53 5.90
C GLY A 647 10.07 -23.01 4.56
N GLY A 648 10.88 -23.77 3.83
CA GLY A 648 10.68 -23.98 2.41
C GLY A 648 12.01 -23.92 1.69
N GLU A 649 12.02 -23.74 0.37
CA GLU A 649 13.25 -23.37 -0.34
C GLU A 649 13.14 -21.88 -0.67
N ASP A 650 13.75 -21.05 0.16
CA ASP A 650 13.58 -19.61 0.09
C ASP A 650 14.73 -18.96 -0.69
N MET A 651 14.42 -17.99 -1.53
CA MET A 651 15.40 -17.26 -2.33
C MET A 651 15.27 -15.77 -2.09
N MET A 652 16.37 -15.12 -1.68
CA MET A 652 16.46 -13.67 -1.61
C MET A 652 17.61 -13.16 -2.47
N THR A 653 17.36 -12.15 -3.30
CA THR A 653 18.39 -11.48 -4.10
C THR A 653 18.41 -9.98 -3.84
N VAL A 654 19.56 -9.43 -3.47
CA VAL A 654 19.81 -8.01 -3.20
C VAL A 654 20.72 -7.45 -4.29
N LYS A 655 20.29 -6.39 -4.98
CA LYS A 655 20.98 -5.82 -6.13
C LYS A 655 21.23 -4.32 -6.04
N ASP A 656 22.15 -3.86 -6.89
CA ASP A 656 22.37 -2.46 -7.23
C ASP A 656 22.57 -1.54 -6.00
N GLN A 657 21.62 -0.65 -5.69
CA GLN A 657 21.68 0.33 -4.60
C GLN A 657 20.60 0.09 -3.53
N ALA A 658 20.05 -1.12 -3.47
CA ALA A 658 19.00 -1.49 -2.52
C ALA A 658 19.45 -1.19 -1.08
N GLN A 659 18.58 -0.57 -0.29
CA GLN A 659 18.85 -0.13 1.08
C GLN A 659 18.29 -1.13 2.08
N ILE A 660 19.17 -2.01 2.58
CA ILE A 660 18.85 -3.00 3.62
C ILE A 660 19.66 -2.77 4.91
N ASP A 661 20.30 -1.61 5.06
CA ASP A 661 21.11 -1.25 6.24
C ASP A 661 20.29 -1.14 7.53
N GLN A 662 18.96 -0.99 7.39
CA GLN A 662 17.99 -0.97 8.49
C GLN A 662 17.25 -2.29 8.68
N VAL A 663 17.66 -3.35 7.97
CA VAL A 663 17.20 -4.72 8.23
C VAL A 663 18.09 -5.32 9.30
N ALA A 664 17.64 -5.35 10.56
CA ALA A 664 18.46 -5.85 11.65
C ALA A 664 18.74 -7.36 11.53
N ARG A 665 17.79 -8.14 11.02
CA ARG A 665 17.92 -9.58 10.83
C ARG A 665 17.43 -10.04 9.46
N LEU A 666 18.27 -10.79 8.75
CA LEU A 666 17.96 -11.53 7.52
C LEU A 666 17.91 -13.02 7.83
N ASN A 667 16.71 -13.60 7.86
CA ASN A 667 16.51 -15.00 8.21
C ASN A 667 15.83 -15.76 7.06
N GLY A 668 16.54 -16.72 6.46
CA GLY A 668 16.01 -17.61 5.42
C GLY A 668 14.88 -18.43 6.01
N GLY A 669 15.18 -19.39 6.86
CA GLY A 669 14.12 -20.15 7.51
C GLY A 669 14.69 -21.32 8.27
N HIS A 670 13.88 -22.07 9.02
CA HIS A 670 14.36 -23.36 9.51
C HIS A 670 13.51 -24.49 9.00
N ASP A 671 14.12 -25.28 8.11
CA ASP A 671 13.57 -26.51 7.60
C ASP A 671 13.36 -27.51 8.73
N ARG A 672 12.12 -27.66 9.16
CA ARG A 672 11.73 -28.71 10.11
C ARG A 672 11.76 -30.05 9.40
N SER A 673 12.96 -30.60 9.26
CA SER A 673 13.28 -31.86 8.60
C SER A 673 12.18 -32.93 8.74
N LYS A 674 11.28 -33.03 7.75
CA LYS A 674 10.43 -34.22 7.57
C LYS A 674 11.13 -35.24 6.67
N GLY A 675 12.39 -35.53 6.98
CA GLY A 675 13.07 -36.77 6.63
C GLY A 675 13.12 -37.15 5.15
N GLY A 676 13.54 -36.24 4.25
CA GLY A 676 13.90 -36.71 2.91
C GLY A 676 14.36 -35.72 1.84
N MET A 677 14.20 -34.41 1.97
CA MET A 677 14.68 -33.44 0.98
C MET A 677 15.43 -32.32 1.71
N SER A 678 16.59 -31.94 1.18
CA SER A 678 17.36 -30.78 1.60
C SER A 678 16.71 -29.58 0.94
N GLU A 679 15.69 -29.05 1.60
CA GLU A 679 15.31 -27.66 1.40
C GLU A 679 16.59 -26.80 1.56
N ARG A 680 16.71 -25.75 0.75
CA ARG A 680 17.93 -24.96 0.60
C ARG A 680 17.54 -23.52 0.40
N ASP A 681 17.82 -22.70 1.40
CA ASP A 681 17.65 -21.27 1.34
C ASP A 681 18.88 -20.63 0.68
N VAL A 682 18.64 -19.69 -0.23
CA VAL A 682 19.67 -19.01 -1.04
C VAL A 682 19.58 -17.50 -0.90
N LEU A 683 20.61 -16.87 -0.36
CA LEU A 683 20.77 -15.42 -0.33
C LEU A 683 21.84 -14.99 -1.34
N THR A 684 21.50 -14.09 -2.25
CA THR A 684 22.42 -13.60 -3.30
C THR A 684 22.56 -12.08 -3.23
N PHE A 685 23.80 -11.61 -3.12
CA PHE A 685 24.18 -10.22 -3.37
C PHE A 685 24.74 -10.12 -4.79
N ASP A 686 24.09 -9.32 -5.65
CA ASP A 686 24.38 -9.26 -7.10
C ASP A 686 24.58 -7.81 -7.55
N GLY A 687 25.83 -7.41 -7.78
CA GLY A 687 26.20 -6.03 -8.08
C GLY A 687 25.90 -5.04 -6.95
N TRP A 688 25.69 -5.53 -5.72
CA TRP A 688 25.23 -4.73 -4.58
C TRP A 688 26.40 -4.19 -3.75
N GLN A 689 26.25 -2.98 -3.21
CA GLN A 689 27.23 -2.37 -2.32
C GLN A 689 26.54 -1.81 -1.07
N GLY A 690 26.86 -2.34 0.10
CA GLY A 690 26.29 -1.87 1.35
C GLY A 690 26.70 -2.69 2.56
N THR A 691 26.10 -2.36 3.71
CA THR A 691 26.31 -3.06 4.98
C THR A 691 25.08 -3.90 5.29
N VAL A 692 25.26 -5.17 5.65
CA VAL A 692 24.16 -6.03 6.10
C VAL A 692 23.77 -5.71 7.54
N GLY A 693 22.63 -6.26 7.95
CA GLY A 693 22.11 -6.16 9.31
C GLY A 693 23.02 -6.75 10.39
N ASP A 694 22.48 -6.80 11.61
CA ASP A 694 23.17 -7.34 12.77
C ASP A 694 23.27 -8.88 12.71
N GLU A 695 22.29 -9.55 12.07
CA GLU A 695 22.20 -11.01 12.04
C GLU A 695 21.76 -11.53 10.65
N VAL A 696 22.60 -12.35 10.00
CA VAL A 696 22.24 -13.13 8.80
C VAL A 696 22.23 -14.60 9.16
N VAL A 697 21.05 -15.23 9.13
CA VAL A 697 20.89 -16.59 9.68
C VAL A 697 20.01 -17.51 8.87
N ASN A 698 20.28 -18.80 9.06
CA ASN A 698 19.56 -19.91 8.44
C ASN A 698 19.45 -19.77 6.92
N TRP A 699 20.61 -19.69 6.28
CA TRP A 699 20.77 -19.73 4.83
C TRP A 699 21.72 -20.88 4.49
N GLU A 700 21.33 -21.84 3.66
CA GLU A 700 22.24 -22.91 3.24
C GLU A 700 23.25 -22.43 2.20
N GLU A 701 22.92 -21.39 1.43
CA GLU A 701 23.79 -20.84 0.40
C GLU A 701 23.77 -19.30 0.44
N ILE A 702 24.95 -18.69 0.50
CA ILE A 702 25.11 -17.23 0.36
C ILE A 702 26.07 -16.95 -0.79
N ASN A 703 25.66 -16.13 -1.75
CA ASN A 703 26.41 -15.81 -2.96
C ASN A 703 26.74 -14.31 -3.03
N VAL A 704 27.99 -13.95 -3.27
CA VAL A 704 28.45 -12.55 -3.44
C VAL A 704 29.05 -12.38 -4.85
N LEU A 705 28.26 -11.82 -5.77
CA LEU A 705 28.47 -11.90 -7.22
C LEU A 705 28.63 -10.52 -7.88
N ASN A 706 29.13 -10.49 -9.12
CA ASN A 706 29.13 -9.34 -10.01
C ASN A 706 29.69 -8.03 -9.41
N GLU A 707 30.90 -8.11 -8.82
CA GLU A 707 31.58 -6.95 -8.20
C GLU A 707 30.86 -6.39 -6.96
N SER A 708 30.06 -7.22 -6.27
CA SER A 708 29.41 -6.83 -5.02
C SER A 708 30.43 -6.51 -3.92
N VAL A 709 30.11 -5.52 -3.08
CA VAL A 709 30.86 -5.18 -1.86
C VAL A 709 29.93 -5.32 -0.67
N VAL A 710 30.04 -6.44 0.03
CA VAL A 710 29.20 -6.79 1.19
C VAL A 710 29.98 -6.51 2.47
N ASP A 711 29.56 -5.49 3.21
CA ASP A 711 30.10 -5.16 4.53
C ASP A 711 29.29 -5.86 5.62
N LEU A 712 29.94 -6.72 6.40
CA LEU A 712 29.32 -7.46 7.52
C LEU A 712 29.06 -6.59 8.76
N GLY A 713 29.46 -5.31 8.71
CA GLY A 713 29.29 -4.35 9.77
C GLY A 713 30.12 -4.66 11.01
N SER A 714 29.74 -4.04 12.13
CA SER A 714 30.37 -4.24 13.45
C SER A 714 29.34 -4.81 14.42
N SER A 715 29.73 -5.74 15.30
CA SER A 715 28.89 -6.20 16.42
C SER A 715 28.36 -5.00 17.21
N LYS A 716 27.03 -4.79 17.20
CA LYS A 716 26.41 -3.57 17.77
C LYS A 716 26.22 -3.62 19.29
N ASP A 717 26.35 -4.78 19.93
CA ASP A 717 25.99 -4.94 21.35
C ASP A 717 27.16 -5.24 22.30
N GLY A 718 28.39 -5.38 21.80
CA GLY A 718 29.56 -5.62 22.65
C GLY A 718 29.54 -6.93 23.45
N GLU A 719 28.54 -7.78 23.20
CA GLU A 719 28.55 -9.21 23.53
C GLU A 719 29.10 -9.94 22.29
N ASP A 720 30.08 -10.83 22.51
CA ASP A 720 30.60 -11.71 21.47
C ASP A 720 29.42 -12.49 20.83
N PHE A 721 29.44 -12.65 19.50
CA PHE A 721 28.76 -13.66 18.66
C PHE A 721 27.72 -13.19 17.60
N LEU A 722 28.18 -13.30 16.33
CA LEU A 722 27.53 -13.73 15.07
C LEU A 722 26.95 -12.69 14.08
N ALA A 723 27.63 -12.47 12.93
CA ALA A 723 27.02 -11.88 11.73
C ALA A 723 26.46 -12.92 10.74
N ILE A 724 27.04 -14.13 10.63
CA ILE A 724 26.57 -15.17 9.69
C ILE A 724 26.51 -16.54 10.37
N SER A 725 25.31 -17.00 10.71
CA SER A 725 25.13 -18.25 11.46
C SER A 725 24.00 -19.11 10.88
N THR A 726 24.25 -20.36 10.54
CA THR A 726 23.18 -21.29 10.18
C THR A 726 22.72 -22.15 11.33
N ALA A 727 21.44 -22.53 11.29
CA ALA A 727 20.93 -23.66 12.05
C ALA A 727 21.33 -25.01 11.40
N GLY A 728 22.63 -25.30 11.33
CA GLY A 728 23.15 -26.55 10.75
C GLY A 728 24.56 -26.37 10.18
N GLU A 729 25.36 -27.44 10.14
CA GLU A 729 26.77 -27.42 9.68
C GLU A 729 26.94 -27.28 8.15
N ASP A 730 25.90 -26.87 7.39
CA ASP A 730 25.82 -27.04 5.92
C ASP A 730 25.85 -25.72 5.09
N LEU A 731 26.13 -24.54 5.69
CA LEU A 731 26.27 -23.26 4.93
C LEU A 731 27.44 -23.31 3.94
N VAL A 732 27.24 -22.76 2.74
CA VAL A 732 28.32 -22.39 1.83
C VAL A 732 28.22 -20.90 1.47
N LEU A 733 29.21 -20.10 1.89
CA LEU A 733 29.37 -18.70 1.48
C LEU A 733 30.37 -18.62 0.31
N THR A 734 29.89 -18.22 -0.87
CA THR A 734 30.69 -18.09 -2.10
C THR A 734 30.90 -16.64 -2.49
N VAL A 735 32.16 -16.25 -2.71
CA VAL A 735 32.54 -14.91 -3.18
C VAL A 735 33.16 -15.02 -4.57
N GLU A 736 32.56 -14.38 -5.59
CA GLU A 736 33.05 -14.40 -6.97
C GLU A 736 34.29 -13.52 -7.18
N GLU A 737 35.08 -13.81 -8.23
CA GLU A 737 36.14 -12.92 -8.70
C GLU A 737 35.61 -11.48 -8.93
N GLY A 738 36.28 -10.49 -8.34
CA GLY A 738 35.89 -9.09 -8.41
C GLY A 738 34.95 -8.62 -7.29
N SER A 739 34.30 -9.54 -6.58
CA SER A 739 33.50 -9.24 -5.38
C SER A 739 34.36 -9.13 -4.12
N ARG A 740 33.85 -8.46 -3.09
CA ARG A 740 34.54 -8.21 -1.82
C ARG A 740 33.60 -8.40 -0.63
N VAL A 741 34.05 -9.14 0.37
CA VAL A 741 33.47 -9.20 1.72
C VAL A 741 34.33 -8.36 2.65
N VAL A 742 33.71 -7.37 3.30
CA VAL A 742 34.35 -6.49 4.28
C VAL A 742 33.97 -6.97 5.67
N SER A 743 34.98 -7.26 6.50
CA SER A 743 34.81 -7.75 7.86
C SER A 743 35.73 -6.97 8.82
N HIS A 744 35.63 -5.64 8.76
CA HIS A 744 36.36 -4.73 9.63
C HIS A 744 35.42 -3.63 10.16
N GLY A 745 35.56 -3.18 11.41
CA GLY A 745 34.52 -2.37 12.08
C GLY A 745 35.01 -1.51 13.25
N ASN A 746 34.14 -1.19 14.23
CA ASN A 746 34.59 -0.54 15.47
C ASN A 746 35.38 -1.55 16.32
N SER A 747 36.71 -1.49 16.25
CA SER A 747 37.66 -2.47 16.79
C SER A 747 37.51 -2.82 18.30
N PRO A 748 37.70 -4.11 18.69
CA PRO A 748 37.93 -5.27 17.81
C PRO A 748 36.62 -5.79 17.19
N SER A 749 36.64 -6.15 15.90
CA SER A 749 35.54 -6.89 15.28
C SER A 749 35.79 -8.40 15.29
N TYR A 750 34.72 -9.17 15.45
CA TYR A 750 34.75 -10.63 15.38
C TYR A 750 33.57 -11.07 14.53
N GLN A 751 33.85 -11.64 13.36
CA GLN A 751 32.84 -12.19 12.46
C GLN A 751 33.07 -13.69 12.30
N GLN A 752 31.97 -14.42 12.18
CA GLN A 752 31.99 -15.87 12.07
C GLN A 752 31.05 -16.31 10.95
N VAL A 753 31.50 -17.29 10.17
CA VAL A 753 30.74 -18.06 9.19
C VAL A 753 30.65 -19.48 9.72
N ILE A 754 29.44 -19.90 10.11
CA ILE A 754 29.21 -21.29 10.56
C ILE A 754 29.01 -22.21 9.35
N GLY A 755 30.09 -22.51 8.62
CA GLY A 755 30.05 -23.38 7.44
C GLY A 755 31.29 -23.23 6.58
N ASP A 756 31.16 -23.53 5.30
CA ASP A 756 32.23 -23.46 4.32
C ASP A 756 32.32 -22.04 3.71
N TYR A 757 33.55 -21.59 3.43
CA TYR A 757 33.84 -20.32 2.78
C TYR A 757 34.63 -20.55 1.48
N VAL A 758 34.05 -20.17 0.35
CA VAL A 758 34.66 -20.27 -0.98
C VAL A 758 35.07 -18.87 -1.46
N ASN A 759 36.36 -18.56 -1.36
CA ASN A 759 36.93 -17.26 -1.70
C ASN A 759 37.46 -17.21 -3.14
N GLY A 760 36.66 -16.73 -4.08
CA GLY A 760 37.12 -16.35 -5.42
C GLY A 760 37.45 -14.86 -5.57
N GLY A 761 37.07 -14.02 -4.59
CA GLY A 761 37.19 -12.56 -4.59
C GLY A 761 38.13 -12.04 -3.49
N VAL A 762 37.70 -11.03 -2.74
CA VAL A 762 38.50 -10.42 -1.66
C VAL A 762 37.80 -10.61 -0.30
N LEU A 763 38.48 -11.22 0.67
CA LEU A 763 38.17 -11.09 2.10
C LEU A 763 38.99 -9.95 2.68
N ASP A 764 38.33 -8.85 3.07
CA ASP A 764 39.00 -7.64 3.53
C ASP A 764 38.83 -7.41 5.04
N LEU A 765 39.96 -7.50 5.75
CA LEU A 765 40.11 -7.19 7.18
C LEU A 765 40.91 -5.89 7.40
N LEU A 766 41.29 -5.16 6.34
CA LEU A 766 42.09 -3.94 6.47
C LEU A 766 41.28 -2.81 7.09
N ASP A 767 41.69 -2.38 8.28
CA ASP A 767 41.31 -1.11 8.86
C ASP A 767 42.56 -0.35 9.35
N ASP A 768 42.44 0.96 9.62
CA ASP A 768 43.58 1.74 10.15
C ASP A 768 43.97 1.31 11.60
N GLU A 769 43.45 0.17 12.07
CA GLU A 769 43.48 -0.30 13.45
C GLU A 769 44.16 -1.68 13.52
N GLY A 770 43.44 -2.78 13.63
CA GLY A 770 43.99 -4.08 13.93
C GLY A 770 43.24 -4.72 15.10
N ASN A 771 43.23 -6.04 15.16
CA ASN A 771 42.48 -6.92 16.08
C ASN A 771 41.15 -7.43 15.52
N ASP A 772 40.98 -7.45 14.20
CA ASP A 772 39.82 -8.05 13.56
C ASP A 772 40.00 -9.56 13.36
N VAL A 773 38.93 -10.31 13.62
CA VAL A 773 38.92 -11.77 13.47
C VAL A 773 37.80 -12.19 12.54
N PHE A 774 38.15 -12.96 11.52
CA PHE A 774 37.19 -13.68 10.70
C PHE A 774 37.34 -15.18 10.93
N GLU A 775 36.30 -15.82 11.44
CA GLU A 775 36.28 -17.26 11.71
C GLU A 775 35.38 -17.98 10.69
N VAL A 776 35.88 -19.07 10.12
CA VAL A 776 35.14 -20.03 9.28
C VAL A 776 35.12 -21.35 10.03
N THR A 777 33.97 -21.87 10.44
CA THR A 777 33.94 -23.12 11.23
C THR A 777 34.13 -24.38 10.38
N GLY A 778 33.76 -24.31 9.10
CA GLY A 778 33.92 -25.38 8.10
C GLY A 778 35.18 -25.20 7.26
N ASP A 779 35.11 -25.67 6.01
CA ASP A 779 36.24 -25.66 5.08
C ASP A 779 36.44 -24.27 4.46
N TYR A 780 37.69 -23.89 4.24
CA TYR A 780 38.04 -22.68 3.49
C TYR A 780 38.67 -23.09 2.16
N SER A 781 38.12 -22.61 1.05
CA SER A 781 38.67 -22.89 -0.28
C SER A 781 38.83 -21.63 -1.12
N SER A 782 39.88 -21.57 -1.93
CA SER A 782 40.05 -20.55 -2.97
C SER A 782 39.86 -21.19 -4.34
N ASP A 783 38.77 -20.84 -5.03
CA ASP A 783 38.49 -21.35 -6.37
C ASP A 783 39.30 -20.57 -7.42
N ASN A 784 39.98 -21.28 -8.32
CA ASN A 784 40.77 -20.74 -9.43
C ASN A 784 41.99 -19.86 -9.09
N ASP A 785 42.53 -19.92 -7.87
CA ASP A 785 43.70 -19.15 -7.43
C ASP A 785 43.50 -17.62 -7.54
N THR A 786 42.25 -17.13 -7.49
CA THR A 786 41.91 -15.70 -7.55
C THR A 786 41.57 -15.08 -6.20
N GLY A 787 41.35 -15.90 -5.17
CA GLY A 787 41.02 -15.42 -3.83
C GLY A 787 42.13 -14.57 -3.21
N GLU A 788 41.75 -13.43 -2.63
CA GLU A 788 42.62 -12.55 -1.88
C GLU A 788 42.18 -12.44 -0.41
N LEU A 789 43.14 -12.31 0.49
CA LEU A 789 42.95 -11.99 1.91
C LEU A 789 43.72 -10.72 2.22
N TRP A 790 43.05 -9.66 2.65
CA TRP A 790 43.67 -8.39 3.00
C TRP A 790 43.65 -8.23 4.52
N LEU A 791 44.80 -7.97 5.15
CA LEU A 791 44.90 -7.90 6.61
C LEU A 791 46.00 -6.95 7.09
N ASP A 792 45.82 -6.42 8.31
CA ASP A 792 46.79 -5.60 9.01
C ASP A 792 47.65 -6.41 10.00
N ALA A 793 48.95 -6.14 10.00
CA ALA A 793 49.86 -6.73 10.98
C ALA A 793 50.91 -5.74 11.50
N ASP A 794 51.24 -5.84 12.79
CA ASP A 794 52.41 -5.19 13.38
C ASP A 794 53.65 -6.04 13.14
N LEU A 795 54.44 -5.68 12.13
CA LEU A 795 55.66 -6.42 11.76
C LEU A 795 56.87 -6.16 12.67
N SER A 796 56.70 -5.50 13.82
CA SER A 796 57.78 -5.22 14.78
C SER A 796 57.88 -6.23 15.93
N THR A 797 56.91 -7.14 16.08
CA THR A 797 56.82 -8.07 17.21
C THR A 797 56.64 -9.51 16.73
N SER A 798 57.39 -10.49 17.24
CA SER A 798 57.29 -11.91 16.82
C SER A 798 56.64 -12.80 17.88
N GLY A 799 56.11 -13.95 17.45
CA GLY A 799 55.51 -14.95 18.34
C GLY A 799 54.15 -14.51 18.92
N VAL A 800 53.45 -13.67 18.17
CA VAL A 800 52.11 -13.15 18.47
C VAL A 800 51.21 -13.39 17.27
N ASP A 801 49.91 -13.28 17.49
CA ASP A 801 48.93 -13.17 16.41
C ASP A 801 49.07 -11.80 15.75
N ALA A 802 48.79 -11.73 14.46
CA ALA A 802 48.69 -10.48 13.72
C ALA A 802 47.58 -9.60 14.33
N GLY A 803 47.57 -8.32 13.92
CA GLY A 803 46.46 -7.44 14.26
C GLY A 803 45.19 -8.14 13.81
N ASP A 804 45.07 -8.42 12.53
CA ASP A 804 43.94 -9.19 12.03
C ASP A 804 44.34 -10.61 11.69
N TYR A 805 43.43 -11.55 11.93
CA TYR A 805 43.70 -12.94 11.61
C TYR A 805 42.45 -13.70 11.17
N LEU A 806 42.68 -14.69 10.31
CA LEU A 806 41.68 -15.63 9.81
C LEU A 806 41.74 -16.93 10.64
N GLU A 807 40.62 -17.40 11.17
CA GLU A 807 40.49 -18.69 11.84
C GLU A 807 39.67 -19.65 10.99
N ILE A 808 40.15 -20.87 10.79
CA ILE A 808 39.52 -21.90 9.94
C ILE A 808 39.39 -23.18 10.77
N GLY A 809 38.17 -23.69 10.92
CA GLY A 809 37.88 -24.91 11.67
C GLY A 809 38.07 -26.20 10.87
N GLY A 810 37.82 -26.15 9.55
CA GLY A 810 37.90 -27.27 8.61
C GLY A 810 39.22 -27.38 7.85
N ASP A 811 39.13 -27.92 6.63
CA ASP A 811 40.24 -28.11 5.70
C ASP A 811 40.51 -26.83 4.88
N VAL A 812 41.74 -26.67 4.37
CA VAL A 812 42.14 -25.54 3.53
C VAL A 812 42.53 -26.02 2.13
N ASP A 813 41.80 -25.59 1.10
CA ASP A 813 42.04 -25.96 -0.30
C ASP A 813 42.28 -24.73 -1.21
N GLY A 814 43.08 -24.92 -2.27
CA GLY A 814 43.43 -23.83 -3.22
C GLY A 814 44.54 -22.89 -2.72
N GLU A 815 44.85 -21.86 -3.52
CA GLU A 815 45.84 -20.80 -3.21
C GLU A 815 45.13 -19.45 -2.97
N THR A 816 45.38 -18.80 -1.83
CA THR A 816 44.91 -17.44 -1.52
C THR A 816 46.08 -16.46 -1.50
N THR A 817 45.94 -15.34 -2.22
CA THR A 817 46.91 -14.25 -2.20
C THR A 817 46.67 -13.34 -0.99
N VAL A 818 47.65 -13.20 -0.10
CA VAL A 818 47.57 -12.32 1.06
C VAL A 818 48.15 -10.94 0.72
N ILE A 819 47.35 -9.89 0.85
CA ILE A 819 47.80 -8.49 0.80
C ILE A 819 47.96 -7.99 2.23
N LEU A 820 49.20 -7.67 2.58
CA LEU A 820 49.57 -7.35 3.95
C LEU A 820 49.84 -5.85 4.09
N ASN A 821 49.11 -5.19 4.99
CA ASN A 821 49.41 -3.83 5.41
C ASN A 821 50.16 -3.84 6.74
N ASN A 822 51.21 -3.02 6.83
CA ASN A 822 52.01 -2.93 8.04
C ASN A 822 51.57 -1.70 8.85
N THR A 823 50.89 -1.93 9.97
CA THR A 823 50.31 -0.87 10.82
C THR A 823 51.36 0.00 11.50
N VAL A 824 52.62 -0.46 11.55
CA VAL A 824 53.72 0.24 12.18
C VAL A 824 54.76 0.72 11.16
N SER A 825 55.42 1.83 11.45
CA SER A 825 56.52 2.34 10.60
C SER A 825 57.80 1.49 10.60
N LEU A 826 57.87 0.44 11.41
CA LEU A 826 59.08 -0.36 11.63
C LEU A 826 58.78 -1.84 11.34
N VAL A 827 59.59 -2.46 10.49
CA VAL A 827 59.63 -3.92 10.32
C VAL A 827 60.86 -4.43 11.08
N ASP A 828 60.75 -5.58 11.75
CA ASP A 828 61.88 -6.26 12.39
C ASP A 828 62.08 -7.68 11.82
N VAL A 829 63.18 -8.33 12.17
CA VAL A 829 63.43 -9.74 11.83
C VAL A 829 62.61 -10.62 12.76
N THR A 830 61.83 -11.54 12.21
CA THR A 830 60.97 -12.40 13.03
C THR A 830 61.75 -13.53 13.71
N GLU A 831 61.44 -13.81 14.98
CA GLU A 831 61.93 -14.99 15.71
C GLU A 831 60.88 -16.12 15.73
N GLY A 832 61.34 -17.38 15.75
CA GLY A 832 60.44 -18.54 15.82
C GLY A 832 59.70 -18.80 14.50
N ASP A 833 58.40 -19.11 14.60
CA ASP A 833 57.55 -19.39 13.43
C ASP A 833 57.04 -18.10 12.75
N GLY A 834 57.12 -16.93 13.41
CA GLY A 834 56.73 -15.64 12.85
C GLY A 834 55.59 -14.95 13.60
N ILE A 835 54.76 -14.20 12.86
CA ILE A 835 53.51 -13.57 13.30
C ILE A 835 52.35 -14.33 12.68
N ARG A 836 51.44 -14.90 13.46
CA ARG A 836 50.38 -15.76 12.92
C ARG A 836 49.28 -14.92 12.25
N ILE A 837 48.90 -15.28 11.03
CA ILE A 837 47.85 -14.61 10.25
C ILE A 837 46.68 -15.52 9.93
N VAL A 838 46.91 -16.82 9.87
CA VAL A 838 45.84 -17.82 9.69
C VAL A 838 46.04 -18.91 10.73
N ARG A 839 44.94 -19.27 11.38
CA ARG A 839 44.87 -20.38 12.32
C ARG A 839 44.01 -21.48 11.74
N VAL A 840 44.50 -22.72 11.73
CA VAL A 840 43.77 -23.88 11.17
C VAL A 840 43.51 -24.92 12.27
N GLY A 841 42.26 -25.35 12.39
CA GLY A 841 41.79 -26.25 13.45
C GLY A 841 42.07 -27.74 13.18
N ASN A 842 42.19 -28.15 11.91
CA ASN A 842 42.37 -29.53 11.46
C ASN A 842 43.64 -29.72 10.60
N GLU A 843 44.18 -30.94 10.53
CA GLU A 843 45.52 -31.27 9.98
C GLU A 843 45.62 -31.28 8.42
N SER A 844 44.89 -30.41 7.70
CA SER A 844 44.76 -30.45 6.22
C SER A 844 45.10 -29.14 5.49
N GLY A 845 46.15 -28.42 5.89
CA GLY A 845 46.71 -27.35 5.06
C GLY A 845 47.57 -27.94 3.94
N GLY A 846 47.29 -27.62 2.67
CA GLY A 846 48.22 -27.92 1.58
C GLY A 846 49.45 -27.01 1.64
N ASP A 847 50.66 -27.54 1.34
CA ASP A 847 51.84 -26.70 1.09
C ASP A 847 51.48 -25.62 0.04
N GLY A 848 51.53 -24.34 0.42
CA GLY A 848 51.29 -23.21 -0.48
C GLY A 848 49.89 -22.59 -0.50
N SER A 849 49.00 -22.96 0.42
CA SER A 849 47.63 -22.41 0.46
C SER A 849 47.54 -20.89 0.66
N PHE A 850 48.55 -20.25 1.25
CA PHE A 850 48.62 -18.79 1.37
C PHE A 850 49.96 -18.25 0.84
N VAL A 851 49.89 -17.24 -0.03
CA VAL A 851 51.07 -16.63 -0.68
C VAL A 851 51.03 -15.11 -0.56
N LEU A 852 52.17 -14.48 -0.24
CA LEU A 852 52.25 -13.03 -0.10
C LEU A 852 52.18 -12.32 -1.47
N GLY A 853 51.18 -11.48 -1.68
CA GLY A 853 50.94 -10.74 -2.92
C GLY A 853 51.78 -9.47 -3.08
N ASN A 854 52.15 -8.82 -1.98
CA ASN A 854 52.89 -7.55 -1.98
C ASN A 854 54.26 -7.61 -1.28
N PRO A 855 55.15 -8.56 -1.63
CA PRO A 855 56.40 -8.76 -0.89
C PRO A 855 57.28 -7.51 -0.85
N ASP A 856 57.21 -6.64 -1.87
CA ASP A 856 58.10 -5.48 -2.08
C ASP A 856 57.76 -4.24 -1.25
N ASP A 857 56.65 -4.25 -0.49
CA ASP A 857 56.14 -3.07 0.23
C ASP A 857 56.83 -2.85 1.60
N PHE A 858 57.62 -3.80 2.07
CA PHE A 858 58.22 -3.81 3.43
C PHE A 858 59.65 -3.22 3.51
N GLY A 859 59.97 -2.31 2.59
CA GLY A 859 61.26 -1.62 2.58
C GLY A 859 62.46 -2.57 2.38
N PRO A 860 63.52 -2.52 3.22
CA PRO A 860 64.70 -3.36 3.05
C PRO A 860 64.51 -4.80 3.56
N PHE A 861 63.36 -5.14 4.15
CA PHE A 861 63.11 -6.46 4.75
C PHE A 861 62.53 -7.43 3.73
N ALA A 862 63.01 -8.67 3.77
CA ALA A 862 62.40 -9.76 3.04
C ALA A 862 61.25 -10.26 3.90
N VAL A 863 60.03 -10.21 3.38
CA VAL A 863 58.83 -10.72 4.05
C VAL A 863 58.28 -11.85 3.18
N GLU A 864 57.96 -12.96 3.82
CA GLU A 864 57.36 -14.15 3.21
C GLU A 864 56.27 -14.70 4.12
N ILE A 865 55.37 -15.52 3.55
CA ILE A 865 54.37 -16.27 4.30
C ILE A 865 54.79 -17.73 4.28
N GLY A 866 54.77 -18.37 5.45
CA GLY A 866 55.16 -19.76 5.61
C GLY A 866 54.33 -20.48 6.65
N GLU A 867 54.15 -21.77 6.44
CA GLU A 867 53.50 -22.67 7.39
C GLU A 867 54.42 -22.91 8.61
N GLY A 868 53.87 -22.77 9.80
CA GLY A 868 54.59 -22.94 11.07
C GLY A 868 54.22 -24.24 11.80
N GLY A 869 54.43 -24.29 13.12
CA GLY A 869 54.07 -25.47 13.89
C GLY A 869 52.56 -25.61 14.12
N GLY A 870 51.97 -26.70 13.62
CA GLY A 870 50.55 -27.03 13.85
C GLY A 870 49.60 -26.56 12.75
N ASP A 871 50.09 -26.49 11.51
CA ASP A 871 49.35 -26.17 10.27
C ASP A 871 48.80 -24.72 10.19
N ASP A 872 49.17 -23.88 11.15
CA ASP A 872 48.97 -22.42 11.16
C ASP A 872 49.92 -21.71 10.16
N TRP A 873 49.50 -20.55 9.64
CA TRP A 873 50.30 -19.74 8.71
C TRP A 873 50.81 -18.45 9.35
N PHE A 874 52.07 -18.13 9.05
CA PHE A 874 52.80 -17.05 9.68
C PHE A 874 53.46 -16.13 8.66
N ILE A 875 53.45 -14.84 8.95
CA ILE A 875 54.34 -13.87 8.33
C ILE A 875 55.73 -14.03 8.94
N GLN A 876 56.71 -14.21 8.06
CA GLN A 876 58.12 -14.33 8.42
C GLN A 876 58.92 -13.22 7.75
N SER A 877 59.73 -12.53 8.55
CA SER A 877 60.77 -11.61 8.09
C SER A 877 62.12 -12.24 8.40
N PRO A 878 62.64 -13.17 7.55
CA PRO A 878 63.88 -13.89 7.83
C PRO A 878 65.13 -12.99 7.83
N GLY A 879 65.02 -11.74 7.38
CA GLY A 879 66.13 -10.80 7.34
C GLY A 879 65.96 -9.71 6.29
N TYR A 880 67.09 -9.11 5.90
CA TYR A 880 67.12 -8.08 4.86
C TYR A 880 67.17 -8.68 3.45
N ARG A 881 66.58 -7.96 2.50
CA ARG A 881 66.68 -8.19 1.07
C ARG A 881 68.10 -7.95 0.56
N GLU A 882 68.47 -8.60 -0.53
CA GLU A 882 69.79 -8.40 -1.15
C GLU A 882 69.97 -6.95 -1.63
N GLU A 883 68.89 -6.28 -2.05
CA GLU A 883 68.88 -4.87 -2.43
C GLU A 883 69.27 -3.94 -1.27
N ALA A 884 69.02 -4.34 -0.01
CA ALA A 884 69.40 -3.56 1.16
C ALA A 884 70.93 -3.37 1.24
N ALA A 885 71.69 -4.41 0.87
CA ALA A 885 73.14 -4.36 0.78
C ALA A 885 73.61 -3.34 -0.29
N ALA A 886 72.94 -3.32 -1.45
CA ALA A 886 73.23 -2.37 -2.52
C ALA A 886 72.92 -0.93 -2.11
N ILE A 887 71.79 -0.68 -1.45
CA ILE A 887 71.39 0.64 -0.95
C ILE A 887 72.37 1.13 0.12
N GLN A 888 72.75 0.28 1.07
CA GLN A 888 73.74 0.63 2.10
C GLN A 888 75.09 1.04 1.48
N ALA A 889 75.47 0.40 0.35
CA ALA A 889 76.69 0.71 -0.37
C ALA A 889 76.68 2.04 -1.13
N VAL A 890 75.51 2.61 -1.46
CA VAL A 890 75.41 3.86 -2.24
C VAL A 890 76.14 5.01 -1.55
N THR A 891 75.86 5.27 -0.28
CA THR A 891 76.45 6.42 0.44
C THR A 891 77.98 6.34 0.55
N PRO A 892 78.59 5.24 1.03
CA PRO A 892 80.05 5.11 1.06
C PRO A 892 80.68 5.07 -0.34
N PHE A 893 80.01 4.50 -1.35
CA PHE A 893 80.43 4.57 -2.75
C PHE A 893 80.51 6.02 -3.27
N MET A 894 79.45 6.80 -3.06
CA MET A 894 79.39 8.23 -3.41
C MET A 894 80.46 9.04 -2.66
N ASN A 895 80.59 8.81 -1.36
CA ASN A 895 81.61 9.45 -0.52
C ASN A 895 83.01 9.12 -1.00
N ARG A 896 83.24 7.93 -1.55
CA ARG A 896 84.56 7.55 -2.05
C ARG A 896 84.95 8.37 -3.27
N LEU A 897 84.06 8.48 -4.26
CA LEU A 897 84.31 9.31 -5.44
C LEU A 897 84.49 10.79 -5.04
N GLY A 898 83.68 11.28 -4.09
CA GLY A 898 83.83 12.63 -3.53
C GLY A 898 85.14 12.83 -2.76
N TYR A 899 85.62 11.84 -2.00
CA TYR A 899 86.87 11.97 -1.26
C TYR A 899 88.10 11.95 -2.18
N GLU A 900 88.02 11.27 -3.32
CA GLU A 900 89.08 11.28 -4.33
C GLU A 900 89.12 12.55 -5.19
N SER A 901 87.98 13.23 -5.36
CA SER A 901 87.94 14.54 -6.01
C SER A 901 88.62 15.62 -5.13
N VAL A 902 88.50 15.52 -3.81
CA VAL A 902 89.13 16.44 -2.85
C VAL A 902 90.65 16.24 -2.78
N MET A 903 91.41 17.28 -3.12
CA MET A 903 92.89 17.23 -3.09
C MET A 903 93.45 17.00 -1.68
N LYS A 904 94.41 16.06 -1.54
CA LYS A 904 95.27 15.99 -0.34
C LYS A 904 96.52 16.85 -0.52
N PHE A 905 96.75 17.74 0.45
CA PHE A 905 97.79 18.78 0.46
C PHE A 905 99.22 18.30 0.07
N HIS A 906 99.56 17.06 0.40
CA HIS A 906 100.92 16.51 0.20
C HIS A 906 101.19 16.05 -1.24
N GLU A 907 100.14 15.77 -2.02
CA GLU A 907 100.26 15.20 -3.37
C GLU A 907 100.74 16.23 -4.40
N ARG A 908 100.59 17.54 -4.11
CA ARG A 908 101.21 18.64 -4.89
C ARG A 908 102.74 18.70 -4.75
N ARG A 909 103.35 18.13 -3.68
CA ARG A 909 104.82 18.18 -3.48
C ARG A 909 105.60 17.15 -4.30
N ALA A 910 104.97 16.04 -4.70
CA ALA A 910 105.66 14.89 -5.26
C ALA A 910 106.14 15.06 -6.73
N TYR A 911 105.61 16.05 -7.47
CA TYR A 911 105.97 16.29 -8.87
C TYR A 911 107.01 17.40 -9.09
N GLY A 912 107.64 17.90 -8.02
CA GLY A 912 108.56 19.05 -8.05
C GLY A 912 110.01 18.77 -8.52
N TRP A 913 110.28 17.77 -9.37
CA TRP A 913 111.65 17.46 -9.83
C TRP A 913 112.19 18.32 -11.00
N PHE A 914 111.48 19.37 -11.41
CA PHE A 914 111.96 20.32 -12.42
C PHE A 914 111.80 21.81 -12.06
N ARG A 915 111.68 22.19 -10.78
CA ARG A 915 111.59 23.61 -10.39
C ARG A 915 112.85 24.07 -9.67
N ASN A 916 113.81 24.56 -10.45
CA ASN A 916 114.99 25.25 -9.94
C ASN A 916 115.26 26.55 -10.75
N ASP A 917 114.20 27.25 -11.15
CA ASP A 917 114.27 28.63 -11.66
C ASP A 917 113.19 29.50 -10.99
N SER A 918 113.60 30.69 -10.57
CA SER A 918 112.88 31.64 -9.70
C SER A 918 111.98 32.60 -10.48
N GLY A 919 110.99 32.08 -11.22
CA GLY A 919 110.04 32.90 -11.99
C GLY A 919 108.58 32.58 -11.68
N GLU A 920 107.77 33.64 -11.52
CA GLU A 920 106.31 33.63 -11.50
C GLU A 920 105.77 32.97 -12.78
N HIS A 921 105.33 31.72 -12.72
CA HIS A 921 104.71 31.06 -13.87
C HIS A 921 103.51 30.21 -13.46
N GLU A 922 102.40 30.47 -14.17
CA GLU A 922 101.18 29.66 -14.24
C GLU A 922 101.55 28.22 -14.61
N SER A 923 101.32 27.27 -13.70
CA SER A 923 101.47 25.84 -13.98
C SER A 923 100.13 25.24 -14.34
N TRP A 924 100.03 24.71 -15.56
CA TRP A 924 98.99 23.75 -15.92
C TRP A 924 99.38 22.39 -15.40
N TRP A 925 98.44 21.71 -14.76
CA TRP A 925 98.63 20.35 -14.29
C TRP A 925 97.43 19.50 -14.71
N VAL A 926 97.73 18.25 -15.02
CA VAL A 926 96.73 17.22 -15.23
C VAL A 926 96.99 16.16 -14.19
N ARG A 927 95.93 15.73 -13.52
CA ARG A 927 95.95 14.61 -12.60
C ARG A 927 94.98 13.59 -13.12
N ALA A 928 95.47 12.36 -13.30
CA ALA A 928 94.62 11.20 -13.37
C ALA A 928 94.85 10.40 -12.09
N THR A 929 93.79 10.11 -11.36
CA THR A 929 93.79 9.11 -10.29
C THR A 929 92.91 7.96 -10.69
N GLY A 930 93.33 6.77 -10.27
CA GLY A 930 92.50 5.59 -10.30
C GLY A 930 92.81 4.83 -9.03
N SER A 931 91.79 4.44 -8.29
CA SER A 931 91.95 3.51 -7.18
C SER A 931 91.01 2.34 -7.38
N LYS A 932 91.51 1.14 -7.08
CA LYS A 932 90.67 -0.01 -6.81
C LYS A 932 90.53 -0.09 -5.30
N TYR A 933 89.33 -0.39 -4.83
CA TYR A 933 89.07 -0.56 -3.41
C TYR A 933 88.11 -1.72 -3.20
N ARG A 934 88.23 -2.30 -2.01
CA ARG A 934 87.30 -3.26 -1.42
C ARG A 934 86.92 -2.66 -0.07
N GLN A 935 85.63 -2.46 0.17
CA GLN A 935 85.14 -1.86 1.40
C GLN A 935 84.03 -2.73 1.97
N GLY A 936 84.32 -3.35 3.11
CA GLY A 936 83.30 -3.98 3.94
C GLY A 936 82.59 -2.92 4.78
N MET A 937 81.29 -3.09 4.95
CA MET A 937 80.45 -2.36 5.88
C MET A 937 80.05 -3.27 7.03
N GLU A 938 80.02 -2.70 8.23
CA GLU A 938 79.50 -3.36 9.43
C GLU A 938 78.08 -2.84 9.69
N GLY A 939 77.22 -3.68 10.25
CA GLY A 939 75.81 -3.37 10.52
C GLY A 939 74.89 -4.52 10.10
N ASP A 940 73.59 -4.31 10.25
CA ASP A 940 72.60 -5.39 10.12
C ASP A 940 72.38 -5.83 8.65
N ALA A 941 72.65 -4.94 7.69
CA ALA A 941 72.71 -5.25 6.25
C ALA A 941 74.16 -5.27 5.73
N ALA A 942 75.12 -5.79 6.52
CA ALA A 942 76.55 -5.76 6.21
C ALA A 942 76.86 -6.16 4.76
N ALA A 943 77.27 -5.18 3.95
CA ALA A 943 77.61 -5.37 2.55
C ALA A 943 79.10 -5.17 2.32
N GLU A 944 79.65 -5.87 1.34
CA GLU A 944 80.99 -5.64 0.84
C GLU A 944 80.90 -5.17 -0.60
N PHE A 945 81.62 -4.12 -0.97
CA PHE A 945 81.66 -3.70 -2.37
C PHE A 945 83.08 -3.49 -2.86
N GLU A 946 83.34 -4.05 -4.04
CA GLU A 946 84.60 -3.94 -4.76
C GLU A 946 84.40 -3.03 -5.96
N GLY A 947 85.16 -1.94 -6.00
CA GLY A 947 85.00 -0.95 -7.04
C GLY A 947 86.30 -0.37 -7.54
N TYR A 948 86.17 0.37 -8.63
CA TYR A 948 87.20 1.28 -9.05
C TYR A 948 86.60 2.68 -9.21
N THR A 949 87.32 3.67 -8.72
CA THR A 949 87.05 5.07 -8.98
C THR A 949 88.19 5.61 -9.82
N GLY A 950 87.85 6.36 -10.85
CA GLY A 950 88.76 7.05 -11.74
C GLY A 950 88.41 8.53 -11.75
N TRP A 951 89.42 9.39 -11.70
CA TRP A 951 89.23 10.82 -11.74
C TRP A 951 90.27 11.45 -12.66
N MET A 952 89.84 12.34 -13.55
CA MET A 952 90.73 13.17 -14.35
C MET A 952 90.44 14.63 -14.06
N GLN A 953 91.43 15.34 -13.52
CA GLN A 953 91.40 16.78 -13.30
C GLN A 953 92.41 17.46 -14.20
N VAL A 954 92.01 18.62 -14.71
CA VAL A 954 92.92 19.60 -15.28
C VAL A 954 92.74 20.91 -14.53
N GLY A 955 93.86 21.48 -14.11
CA GLY A 955 93.85 22.74 -13.40
C GLY A 955 95.00 23.62 -13.83
N THR A 956 94.83 24.91 -13.56
CA THR A 956 95.91 25.87 -13.68
C THR A 956 96.04 26.63 -12.37
N ASP A 957 97.26 26.83 -11.93
CA ASP A 957 97.53 27.80 -10.86
C ASP A 957 97.43 29.20 -11.48
N LEU A 958 96.47 29.99 -11.01
CA LEU A 958 96.23 31.36 -11.44
C LEU A 958 97.27 32.31 -10.83
N ILE A 959 97.64 32.06 -9.57
CA ILE A 959 98.65 32.83 -8.82
C ILE A 959 99.44 31.83 -7.96
N ALA A 960 100.75 31.82 -8.11
CA ALA A 960 101.65 31.06 -7.23
C ALA A 960 102.78 32.00 -6.81
N ASP A 961 102.79 32.39 -5.53
CA ASP A 961 103.76 33.33 -4.97
C ASP A 961 104.32 32.77 -3.64
N GLY A 962 105.63 32.81 -3.45
CA GLY A 962 106.24 32.27 -2.24
C GLY A 962 107.74 32.48 -2.11
N ASP A 963 108.13 33.10 -0.99
CA ASP A 963 109.50 33.22 -0.51
C ASP A 963 109.81 32.19 0.59
N LYS A 964 111.06 32.11 1.04
CA LYS A 964 111.59 31.10 2.00
C LYS A 964 110.86 30.99 3.36
N GLY A 965 109.80 31.77 3.61
CA GLY A 965 109.04 31.79 4.85
C GLY A 965 107.51 31.74 4.71
N GLY A 966 106.95 31.57 3.51
CA GLY A 966 105.50 31.45 3.32
C GLY A 966 105.12 31.34 1.84
N ARG A 967 104.06 30.58 1.53
CA ARG A 967 103.62 30.34 0.14
C ARG A 967 102.10 30.47 0.00
N PHE A 968 101.67 31.16 -1.05
CA PHE A 968 100.29 31.31 -1.50
C PHE A 968 100.12 30.73 -2.91
N ASP A 969 99.20 29.78 -3.07
CA ASP A 969 98.81 29.28 -4.39
C ASP A 969 97.27 29.40 -4.54
N LEU A 970 96.81 30.10 -5.58
CA LEU A 970 95.40 30.18 -6.00
C LEU A 970 95.28 29.52 -7.37
N GLY A 971 94.34 28.58 -7.53
CA GLY A 971 94.11 27.92 -8.80
C GLY A 971 92.65 27.53 -9.00
N ILE A 972 92.28 27.40 -10.26
CA ILE A 972 91.01 26.77 -10.66
C ILE A 972 91.31 25.43 -11.29
N PHE A 973 90.40 24.49 -11.08
CA PHE A 973 90.47 23.20 -11.75
C PHE A 973 89.08 22.67 -12.02
N ALA A 974 88.99 21.90 -13.09
CA ALA A 974 87.81 21.13 -13.42
C ALA A 974 88.20 19.67 -13.54
N GLY A 975 87.29 18.78 -13.17
CA GLY A 975 87.50 17.36 -13.28
C GLY A 975 86.24 16.62 -13.66
N ALA A 976 86.43 15.47 -14.26
CA ALA A 976 85.40 14.47 -14.43
C ALA A 976 85.92 13.18 -13.82
N GLY A 977 85.08 12.49 -13.08
CA GLY A 977 85.38 11.16 -12.59
C GLY A 977 84.21 10.22 -12.78
N TYR A 978 84.57 8.96 -12.75
CA TYR A 978 83.67 7.83 -12.88
C TYR A 978 83.99 6.85 -11.77
N GLY A 979 82.99 6.43 -11.02
CA GLY A 979 83.04 5.33 -10.09
C GLY A 979 82.22 4.17 -10.63
N TRP A 980 82.71 2.96 -10.42
CA TRP A 980 81.91 1.74 -10.57
C TRP A 980 82.26 0.77 -9.46
N ALA A 981 81.27 0.07 -8.92
CA ALA A 981 81.46 -0.98 -7.93
C ALA A 981 80.46 -2.11 -8.11
N GLU A 982 80.92 -3.33 -7.88
CA GLU A 982 80.05 -4.48 -7.61
C GLU A 982 79.81 -4.55 -6.11
N VAL A 983 78.56 -4.76 -5.73
CA VAL A 983 78.15 -4.97 -4.33
C VAL A 983 77.88 -6.45 -4.15
N ASP A 984 78.62 -7.07 -3.24
CA ASP A 984 78.33 -8.39 -2.72
C ASP A 984 77.18 -8.27 -1.72
N GLY A 985 76.23 -9.16 -1.88
CA GLY A 985 75.03 -9.31 -1.09
C GLY A 985 75.26 -10.00 0.25
N LEU A 986 74.20 -10.06 1.03
CA LEU A 986 74.18 -10.58 2.40
C LEU A 986 74.56 -12.07 2.45
N ARG A 987 74.25 -12.81 1.39
CA ARG A 987 74.61 -14.24 1.22
C ARG A 987 75.90 -14.46 0.41
N SER A 988 76.70 -13.41 0.19
CA SER A 988 77.93 -13.41 -0.63
C SER A 988 77.71 -13.62 -2.13
N ASP A 989 76.47 -13.56 -2.62
CA ASP A 989 76.12 -13.50 -4.04
C ASP A 989 76.11 -12.04 -4.51
N LYS A 990 76.15 -11.78 -5.83
CA LYS A 990 76.19 -10.39 -6.34
C LYS A 990 74.83 -9.71 -6.16
N ALA A 991 74.73 -8.72 -5.26
CA ALA A 991 73.51 -7.96 -4.98
C ALA A 991 73.25 -6.83 -5.99
N GLY A 992 74.30 -6.30 -6.64
CA GLY A 992 74.11 -5.28 -7.67
C GLY A 992 75.38 -4.61 -8.17
N GLU A 993 75.20 -3.63 -9.05
CA GLU A 993 76.27 -2.76 -9.55
C GLU A 993 75.91 -1.29 -9.29
N LEU A 994 76.85 -0.54 -8.72
CA LEU A 994 76.77 0.91 -8.58
C LEU A 994 77.65 1.57 -9.62
N SER A 995 77.13 2.60 -10.30
CA SER A 995 77.93 3.45 -11.17
C SER A 995 77.60 4.92 -10.94
N GLN A 996 78.62 5.76 -10.94
CA GLN A 996 78.46 7.21 -10.77
C GLN A 996 79.40 7.93 -11.74
N THR A 997 78.91 8.95 -12.42
CA THR A 997 79.76 9.95 -13.07
C THR A 997 79.61 11.27 -12.33
N ALA A 998 80.72 11.88 -11.94
CA ALA A 998 80.71 13.18 -11.28
C ALA A 998 81.62 14.16 -12.01
N TYR A 999 81.21 15.43 -11.98
CA TYR A 999 81.97 16.54 -12.52
C TYR A 999 82.25 17.52 -11.40
N GLU A 1000 83.45 18.08 -11.36
CA GLU A 1000 83.87 19.06 -10.37
C GLU A 1000 84.37 20.32 -11.08
N LEU A 1001 84.01 21.47 -10.54
CA LEU A 1001 84.66 22.74 -10.81
C LEU A 1001 84.94 23.39 -9.47
N SER A 1002 86.22 23.59 -9.17
CA SER A 1002 86.66 24.01 -7.83
C SER A 1002 87.69 25.12 -7.92
N LEU A 1003 87.58 26.05 -6.97
CA LEU A 1003 88.58 27.08 -6.69
C LEU A 1003 89.37 26.64 -5.47
N ASN A 1004 90.69 26.49 -5.61
CA ASN A 1004 91.56 26.14 -4.49
C ASN A 1004 92.40 27.35 -4.09
N VAL A 1005 92.42 27.64 -2.79
CA VAL A 1005 93.24 28.68 -2.19
C VAL A 1005 94.10 28.06 -1.09
N VAL A 1006 95.41 28.09 -1.25
CA VAL A 1006 96.36 27.55 -0.28
C VAL A 1006 97.13 28.70 0.36
N PHE A 1007 97.05 28.78 1.69
CA PHE A 1007 97.88 29.65 2.51
C PHE A 1007 98.77 28.79 3.42
N GLN A 1008 100.08 28.90 3.27
CA GLN A 1008 101.04 28.24 4.17
C GLN A 1008 101.89 29.31 4.87
N GLY A 1009 101.61 29.51 6.17
CA GLY A 1009 102.36 30.37 7.07
C GLY A 1009 103.50 29.65 7.78
#